data_AF-A0A964C971-F1
#
_entry.id   AF-A0A964C971-F1
#
_cell.length_a   1.000
_cell.length_b   1.000
_cell.length_c   1.000
_cell.angle_alpha   90.00
_cell.angle_beta   90.00
_cell.angle_gamma   90.00
#
_symmetry.space_group_name_H-M   'P 1'
#
loop_
_entity.id
_entity.type
_entity.pdbx_description
1 polymer ?
#
loop_
_entity_poly.entity_id
_entity_poly.type
_entity_poly.pdbx_seq_one_letter_code
_entity_poly.pdbx_strand_id
1 'polypeptide(L)'
;MQITENTQELHHKLDKEVLVRRITERIRQSLELEDILTSTVAEVRSFLKTDRIMIYRFSADGSGEVVAESINNIHLPSLKGLHFPADDIPPTAREMYVRMRQRTIVDVNSGTIVLNPLDAADTGQPLVNEELHYRSLDPCHAAYLMAMGVKSSLVVPILHRRSVSPHSKTEICQAPACVSRCEPANDRQTHIELWGLLVAHHSAPRNISSTDLEVVQLVADQLSIAIGHSLLLQQTRSQAAREATVSRIAALLYGQSDIQLQQALEATVTALGGSGSRLYLNSPKTNSEQLSVPQIDRAFPIAASESDATFELFVTGEQPTLPNWETVSAIEAHPLWQQWLTTGLKNTPDFPKFPIPNSQFWAWIITDLYKESLFRVLVPAFQATKIRGLLVIPLHYQQQVVGCLTVFRNEIDTEKMWAGRFDSSVAQILPRQSFEVWREIKKGQSPEWKREEIEQALAIGSQFCSAIGQYLLHQEVQALNANLERQVQERTAQLQKSLEFAQVLTRVRDQIRSTLDLKTILQTIVREVRVLLDTDRTVIYQFGAGEHGEVVVEAIRGQWQSILGIKSPHECFPEDSDCFYRSGRMRAINDIYTEDLTPCHREFLEKLQVRASLIVPMIAKDAECWGLLIAHECSGPRVWPTAEQELLQNLASQAAIAIHQAELYQDSLNAAAADRAKAEQLAKTVTKLHNTQAQLIQTEKMSSLGQLVAGVAHEINNPVNFIYGNLSHASEYTKDLLCLVELYRQHYPNPNPEISECSEEIDIEFLAEDLPKILGSMKIGVERIRQLVVSLRNFSRLDQAQKKGVDIHEGIDSTLLILQHRIKAQSDRATVEIIKEYGNLPLVECYASSLNQVFMNLIGNAIDALEMVEIERVVNVNSLGISAAATYLSSQKLEVETVDIKVSTERLIPNLPSPCIRIRTELIDEKTVGICIADNGHGIPKELIAHIFNPFFTTKPVGRGTGLGLSISYQIVVEKHQGVLKCISVPGQGTEFWIEIPLN
;
A
#
# COMPACT_ATOMS: atom_id res chain seq x y z
N MET A 1 35.06 70.34 -25.78
CA MET A 1 33.61 70.11 -25.93
C MET A 1 33.31 68.63 -26.24
N GLN A 2 33.92 68.03 -27.27
CA GLN A 2 33.76 66.58 -27.56
C GLN A 2 34.29 65.62 -26.48
N ILE A 3 35.39 65.94 -25.78
CA ILE A 3 35.93 65.08 -24.70
C ILE A 3 35.00 65.05 -23.48
N THR A 4 34.39 66.20 -23.14
CA THR A 4 33.44 66.33 -22.03
C THR A 4 32.12 65.61 -22.29
N GLU A 5 31.62 65.62 -23.53
CA GLU A 5 30.43 64.87 -23.95
C GLU A 5 30.68 63.35 -23.92
N ASN A 6 31.81 62.88 -24.46
CA ASN A 6 32.19 61.46 -24.38
C ASN A 6 32.36 60.96 -22.94
N THR A 7 32.92 61.77 -22.03
CA THR A 7 33.04 61.38 -20.62
C THR A 7 31.68 61.29 -19.92
N GLN A 8 30.72 62.18 -20.22
CA GLN A 8 29.38 62.12 -19.64
C GLN A 8 28.59 60.91 -20.14
N GLU A 9 28.73 60.58 -21.43
CA GLU A 9 28.09 59.41 -22.03
C GLU A 9 28.67 58.08 -21.48
N LEU A 10 29.98 58.04 -21.21
CA LEU A 10 30.64 56.89 -20.58
C LEU A 10 30.23 56.70 -19.11
N HIS A 11 30.13 57.79 -18.33
CA HIS A 11 29.66 57.74 -16.95
C HIS A 11 28.20 57.29 -16.88
N HIS A 12 27.35 57.74 -17.79
CA HIS A 12 25.94 57.32 -17.85
C HIS A 12 25.79 55.83 -18.20
N LYS A 13 26.62 55.30 -19.11
CA LYS A 13 26.69 53.84 -19.38
C LYS A 13 27.16 53.02 -18.18
N LEU A 14 28.13 53.52 -17.42
CA LEU A 14 28.61 52.85 -16.21
C LEU A 14 27.55 52.85 -15.10
N ASP A 15 26.86 53.98 -14.89
CA ASP A 15 25.76 54.09 -13.94
C ASP A 15 24.60 53.13 -14.29
N LYS A 16 24.32 52.93 -15.59
CA LYS A 16 23.36 51.93 -16.09
C LYS A 16 23.76 50.50 -15.68
N GLU A 17 24.98 50.07 -15.97
CA GLU A 17 25.43 48.70 -15.62
C GLU A 17 25.46 48.47 -14.12
N VAL A 18 25.88 49.47 -13.34
CA VAL A 18 25.93 49.39 -11.88
C VAL A 18 24.52 49.31 -11.27
N LEU A 19 23.55 50.05 -11.81
CA LEU A 19 22.16 49.99 -11.34
C LEU A 19 21.55 48.61 -11.62
N VAL A 20 21.68 48.12 -12.85
CA VAL A 20 21.15 46.81 -13.25
C VAL A 20 21.78 45.70 -12.43
N ARG A 21 23.11 45.72 -12.28
CA ARG A 21 23.82 44.74 -11.46
C ARG A 21 23.36 44.75 -10.01
N ARG A 22 23.22 45.93 -9.39
CA ARG A 22 22.71 46.04 -8.01
C ARG A 22 21.30 45.48 -7.86
N ILE A 23 20.40 45.77 -8.80
CA ILE A 23 19.02 45.27 -8.78
C ILE A 23 19.00 43.75 -8.98
N THR A 24 19.75 43.22 -9.95
CA THR A 24 19.85 41.78 -10.20
C THR A 24 20.48 41.04 -9.02
N GLU A 25 21.53 41.59 -8.40
CA GLU A 25 22.13 41.02 -7.18
C GLU A 25 21.13 41.03 -6.01
N ARG A 26 20.35 42.10 -5.83
CA ARG A 26 19.30 42.16 -4.79
C ARG A 26 18.19 41.13 -5.02
N ILE A 27 17.75 40.97 -6.27
CA ILE A 27 16.76 39.96 -6.68
C ILE A 27 17.29 38.55 -6.40
N ARG A 28 18.61 38.32 -6.54
CA ARG A 28 19.22 37.02 -6.20
C ARG A 28 19.38 36.79 -4.69
N GLN A 29 19.56 37.86 -3.90
CA GLN A 29 19.88 37.76 -2.48
C GLN A 29 18.65 37.75 -1.56
N SER A 30 17.54 38.40 -1.94
CA SER A 30 16.30 38.38 -1.15
C SER A 30 15.27 37.43 -1.74
N LEU A 31 14.61 36.67 -0.87
CA LEU A 31 13.49 35.79 -1.21
C LEU A 31 12.13 36.45 -0.98
N GLU A 32 12.09 37.61 -0.32
CA GLU A 32 10.86 38.32 0.05
C GLU A 32 10.55 39.43 -0.96
N LEU A 33 9.35 39.39 -1.54
CA LEU A 33 8.97 40.32 -2.61
C LEU A 33 8.97 41.78 -2.14
N GLU A 34 8.52 42.05 -0.92
CA GLU A 34 8.44 43.43 -0.40
C GLU A 34 9.81 44.11 -0.33
N ASP A 35 10.85 43.37 0.05
CA ASP A 35 12.23 43.86 0.11
C ASP A 35 12.76 44.17 -1.30
N ILE A 36 12.47 43.30 -2.26
CA ILE A 36 12.84 43.50 -3.67
C ILE A 36 12.17 44.77 -4.20
N LEU A 37 10.86 44.93 -3.99
CA LEU A 37 10.10 46.08 -4.46
C LEU A 37 10.60 47.38 -3.81
N THR A 38 10.76 47.40 -2.49
CA THR A 38 11.19 48.59 -1.72
C THR A 38 12.62 49.01 -2.08
N SER A 39 13.54 48.05 -2.22
CA SER A 39 14.90 48.35 -2.66
C SER A 39 14.92 48.87 -4.10
N THR A 40 14.09 48.31 -4.98
CA THR A 40 14.07 48.71 -6.39
C THR A 40 13.57 50.14 -6.56
N VAL A 41 12.49 50.53 -5.88
CA VAL A 41 12.00 51.92 -5.96
C VAL A 41 13.03 52.92 -5.43
N ALA A 42 13.82 52.55 -4.41
CA ALA A 42 14.88 53.41 -3.86
C ALA A 42 16.05 53.60 -4.84
N GLU A 43 16.51 52.51 -5.46
CA GLU A 43 17.61 52.54 -6.44
C GLU A 43 17.20 53.29 -7.71
N VAL A 44 16.00 53.04 -8.24
CA VAL A 44 15.46 53.76 -9.41
C VAL A 44 15.29 55.25 -9.11
N ARG A 45 14.83 55.62 -7.90
CA ARG A 45 14.71 57.03 -7.51
C ARG A 45 16.08 57.70 -7.46
N SER A 46 17.08 57.03 -6.90
CA SER A 46 18.44 57.55 -6.81
C SER A 46 19.04 57.76 -8.21
N PHE A 47 18.81 56.82 -9.13
CA PHE A 47 19.27 56.91 -10.51
C PHE A 47 18.56 58.03 -11.29
N LEU A 48 17.23 58.03 -11.29
CA LEU A 48 16.45 59.04 -12.00
C LEU A 48 16.46 60.40 -11.31
N LYS A 49 16.87 60.52 -10.05
CA LYS A 49 16.81 61.77 -9.26
C LYS A 49 15.44 62.44 -9.31
N THR A 50 14.37 61.65 -9.22
CA THR A 50 12.98 62.11 -9.18
C THR A 50 12.49 62.23 -7.74
N ASP A 51 11.37 62.93 -7.52
CA ASP A 51 10.86 63.12 -6.16
C ASP A 51 10.21 61.84 -5.63
N ARG A 52 9.56 61.07 -6.49
CA ARG A 52 8.86 59.83 -6.10
C ARG A 52 9.01 58.76 -7.16
N ILE A 53 9.34 57.54 -6.73
CA ILE A 53 9.14 56.31 -7.49
C ILE A 53 8.20 55.42 -6.68
N MET A 54 7.21 54.84 -7.34
CA MET A 54 6.28 53.91 -6.72
C MET A 54 6.00 52.71 -7.62
N ILE A 55 5.70 51.58 -6.98
CA ILE A 55 5.17 50.40 -7.65
C ILE A 55 3.71 50.27 -7.26
N TYR A 56 2.86 50.34 -8.28
CA TYR A 56 1.42 50.22 -8.19
C TYR A 56 1.01 48.81 -8.61
N ARG A 57 0.33 48.06 -7.75
CA ARG A 57 -0.15 46.70 -8.03
C ARG A 57 -1.65 46.71 -8.30
N PHE A 58 -2.10 46.05 -9.37
CA PHE A 58 -3.53 45.88 -9.64
C PHE A 58 -4.15 44.77 -8.79
N SER A 59 -5.40 44.99 -8.37
CA SER A 59 -6.29 44.02 -7.73
C SER A 59 -7.24 43.39 -8.75
N ALA A 60 -7.85 42.26 -8.40
CA ALA A 60 -8.77 41.53 -9.28
C ALA A 60 -10.04 42.32 -9.67
N ASP A 61 -10.49 43.25 -8.81
CA ASP A 61 -11.60 44.18 -9.07
C ASP A 61 -11.19 45.37 -9.96
N GLY A 62 -9.93 45.42 -10.39
CA GLY A 62 -9.38 46.49 -11.18
C GLY A 62 -8.95 47.71 -10.38
N SER A 63 -9.19 47.77 -9.06
CA SER A 63 -8.51 48.76 -8.20
C SER A 63 -7.01 48.48 -8.16
N GLY A 64 -6.23 49.31 -7.49
CA GLY A 64 -4.84 48.97 -7.21
C GLY A 64 -4.31 49.65 -5.97
N GLU A 65 -3.10 49.29 -5.60
CA GLU A 65 -2.48 49.64 -4.33
C GLU A 65 -1.01 50.02 -4.57
N VAL A 66 -0.54 51.04 -3.85
CA VAL A 66 0.89 51.37 -3.85
C VAL A 66 1.62 50.47 -2.85
N VAL A 67 2.20 49.39 -3.36
CA VAL A 67 2.87 48.35 -2.55
C VAL A 67 4.29 48.73 -2.13
N ALA A 68 4.97 49.57 -2.93
CA ALA A 68 6.29 50.08 -2.61
C ALA A 68 6.44 51.52 -3.09
N GLU A 69 7.14 52.34 -2.31
CA GLU A 69 7.37 53.75 -2.60
C GLU A 69 8.74 54.17 -2.08
N SER A 70 9.45 54.97 -2.87
CA SER A 70 10.59 55.78 -2.43
C SER A 70 10.29 57.23 -2.76
N ILE A 71 10.41 58.11 -1.78
CA ILE A 71 9.93 59.49 -1.90
C ILE A 71 10.89 60.47 -1.23
N ASN A 72 10.98 61.68 -1.79
CA ASN A 72 11.49 62.86 -1.14
C ASN A 72 10.33 63.63 -0.50
N ASN A 73 10.10 63.40 0.79
CA ASN A 73 8.96 63.94 1.55
C ASN A 73 8.88 65.48 1.60
N ILE A 74 9.91 66.18 1.12
CA ILE A 74 9.92 67.65 1.02
C ILE A 74 9.03 68.14 -0.13
N HIS A 75 8.88 67.35 -1.21
CA HIS A 75 8.24 67.81 -2.45
C HIS A 75 6.89 67.16 -2.74
N LEU A 76 6.66 65.92 -2.30
CA LEU A 76 5.42 65.18 -2.54
C LEU A 76 4.99 64.41 -1.27
N PRO A 77 3.67 64.18 -1.07
CA PRO A 77 3.17 63.34 0.01
C PRO A 77 3.30 61.84 -0.31
N SER A 78 3.43 61.02 0.74
CA SER A 78 3.49 59.55 0.64
C SER A 78 2.14 58.97 0.22
N LEU A 79 2.19 57.98 -0.68
CA LEU A 79 1.03 57.20 -1.13
C LEU A 79 1.13 55.70 -0.77
N LYS A 80 2.23 55.25 -0.16
CA LYS A 80 2.42 53.85 0.26
C LYS A 80 1.21 53.31 1.07
N GLY A 81 0.69 52.17 0.65
CA GLY A 81 -0.44 51.48 1.30
C GLY A 81 -1.82 52.06 0.98
N LEU A 82 -1.91 53.10 0.14
CA LEU A 82 -3.20 53.63 -0.32
C LEU A 82 -3.69 52.91 -1.57
N HIS A 83 -5.01 52.71 -1.61
CA HIS A 83 -5.74 52.13 -2.72
C HIS A 83 -6.31 53.20 -3.65
N PHE A 84 -6.35 52.88 -4.94
CA PHE A 84 -6.91 53.69 -6.00
C PHE A 84 -7.97 52.88 -6.74
N PRO A 85 -9.13 53.48 -7.05
CA PRO A 85 -10.22 52.75 -7.67
C PRO A 85 -9.96 52.49 -9.15
N ALA A 86 -10.72 51.55 -9.72
CA ALA A 86 -10.51 51.11 -11.09
C ALA A 86 -10.65 52.24 -12.13
N ASP A 87 -11.51 53.22 -11.85
CA ASP A 87 -11.79 54.35 -12.74
C ASP A 87 -10.58 55.27 -12.97
N ASP A 88 -9.60 55.29 -12.05
CA ASP A 88 -8.42 56.17 -12.16
C ASP A 88 -7.50 55.76 -13.32
N ILE A 89 -7.54 54.49 -13.73
CA ILE A 89 -6.84 53.98 -14.92
C ILE A 89 -7.87 53.24 -15.78
N PRO A 90 -8.37 53.87 -16.86
CA PRO A 90 -9.46 53.29 -17.64
C PRO A 90 -9.03 51.98 -18.33
N PRO A 91 -9.97 51.05 -18.60
CA PRO A 91 -9.68 49.76 -19.23
C PRO A 91 -8.88 49.87 -20.54
N THR A 92 -9.17 50.89 -21.36
CA THR A 92 -8.46 51.17 -22.61
C THR A 92 -6.97 51.42 -22.41
N ALA A 93 -6.58 52.14 -21.36
CA ALA A 93 -5.17 52.37 -21.03
C ALA A 93 -4.48 51.07 -20.57
N ARG A 94 -5.17 50.25 -19.77
CA ARG A 94 -4.68 48.93 -19.34
C ARG A 94 -4.46 47.99 -20.52
N GLU A 95 -5.37 48.03 -21.49
CA GLU A 95 -5.23 47.26 -22.71
C GLU A 95 -3.98 47.62 -23.49
N MET A 96 -3.67 48.90 -23.59
CA MET A 96 -2.46 49.35 -24.29
C MET A 96 -1.18 48.97 -23.52
N TYR A 97 -1.20 49.01 -22.18
CA TYR A 97 -0.08 48.53 -21.36
C TYR A 97 0.24 47.05 -21.58
N VAL A 98 -0.77 46.21 -21.78
CA VAL A 98 -0.57 44.76 -22.02
C VAL A 98 -0.24 44.46 -23.47
N ARG A 99 -1.00 45.02 -24.43
CA ARG A 99 -0.87 44.66 -25.84
C ARG A 99 0.42 45.18 -26.48
N MET A 100 0.81 46.40 -26.14
CA MET A 100 1.91 47.11 -26.80
C MET A 100 3.11 47.39 -25.88
N ARG A 101 3.08 46.90 -24.62
CA ARG A 101 4.07 47.27 -23.59
C ARG A 101 4.30 48.79 -23.53
N GLN A 102 3.20 49.54 -23.61
CA GLN A 102 3.25 50.98 -23.82
C GLN A 102 3.86 51.71 -22.62
N ARG A 103 4.89 52.52 -22.86
CA ARG A 103 5.43 53.49 -21.89
C ARG A 103 4.72 54.83 -22.09
N THR A 104 4.38 55.50 -21.00
CA THR A 104 3.68 56.80 -21.03
C THR A 104 4.51 57.85 -20.30
N ILE A 105 4.77 58.98 -20.95
CA ILE A 105 5.47 60.14 -20.38
C ILE A 105 4.53 61.33 -20.45
N VAL A 106 4.34 62.03 -19.34
CA VAL A 106 3.44 63.18 -19.26
C VAL A 106 4.22 64.41 -18.82
N ASP A 107 4.12 65.47 -19.60
CA ASP A 107 4.51 66.82 -19.20
C ASP A 107 3.24 67.65 -19.03
N VAL A 108 2.92 67.95 -17.77
CA VAL A 108 1.70 68.66 -17.38
C VAL A 108 1.79 70.14 -17.76
N ASN A 109 2.99 70.70 -17.83
CA ASN A 109 3.18 72.12 -18.10
C ASN A 109 3.03 72.43 -19.59
N SER A 110 3.52 71.55 -20.47
CA SER A 110 3.30 71.65 -21.92
C SER A 110 1.93 71.12 -22.35
N GLY A 111 1.24 70.36 -21.48
CA GLY A 111 -0.02 69.70 -21.82
C GLY A 111 0.16 68.56 -22.83
N THR A 112 1.33 67.91 -22.84
CA THR A 112 1.65 66.84 -23.79
C THR A 112 1.80 65.50 -23.10
N ILE A 113 1.25 64.45 -23.73
CA ILE A 113 1.51 63.06 -23.40
C ILE A 113 2.28 62.40 -24.54
N VAL A 114 3.38 61.72 -24.20
CA VAL A 114 4.19 60.95 -25.13
C VAL A 114 3.93 59.47 -24.88
N LEU A 115 3.53 58.79 -25.93
CA LEU A 115 3.25 57.37 -25.96
C LEU A 115 4.38 56.66 -26.70
N ASN A 116 4.98 55.67 -26.06
CA ASN A 116 6.09 54.91 -26.63
C ASN A 116 5.78 53.40 -26.55
N PRO A 117 5.16 52.80 -27.59
CA PRO A 117 4.92 51.37 -27.67
C PRO A 117 6.23 50.61 -27.92
N LEU A 118 6.39 49.46 -27.27
CA LEU A 118 7.54 48.57 -27.43
C LEU A 118 7.21 47.34 -28.28
N ASP A 119 5.95 46.91 -28.28
CA ASP A 119 5.48 45.75 -29.03
C ASP A 119 4.41 46.16 -30.06
N ALA A 120 4.36 45.44 -31.19
CA ALA A 120 3.35 45.65 -32.23
C ALA A 120 1.93 45.28 -31.74
N ALA A 121 0.91 46.06 -32.06
CA ALA A 121 -0.44 45.87 -31.50
C ALA A 121 -1.13 44.55 -31.92
N ASP A 122 -0.74 43.98 -33.05
CA ASP A 122 -1.35 42.82 -33.71
C ASP A 122 -0.62 41.50 -33.42
N THR A 123 0.71 41.51 -33.56
CA THR A 123 1.59 40.37 -33.40
C THR A 123 2.25 40.33 -32.04
N GLY A 124 2.37 41.51 -31.41
CA GLY A 124 3.15 41.89 -30.25
C GLY A 124 4.50 41.22 -30.10
N GLN A 125 5.20 41.19 -31.22
CA GLN A 125 6.65 41.13 -31.25
C GLN A 125 7.26 42.51 -30.96
N PRO A 126 8.50 42.57 -30.47
CA PRO A 126 9.21 43.84 -30.23
C PRO A 126 9.36 44.66 -31.52
N LEU A 127 9.11 45.97 -31.43
CA LEU A 127 9.29 46.90 -32.55
C LEU A 127 10.80 47.17 -32.78
N VAL A 128 11.20 47.21 -34.05
CA VAL A 128 12.61 47.42 -34.45
C VAL A 128 13.04 48.88 -34.31
N ASN A 129 12.10 49.83 -34.43
CA ASN A 129 12.33 51.27 -34.22
C ASN A 129 11.38 51.81 -33.13
N GLU A 130 11.92 52.53 -32.14
CA GLU A 130 11.13 53.17 -31.10
C GLU A 130 10.45 54.45 -31.64
N GLU A 131 9.14 54.41 -31.86
CA GLU A 131 8.37 55.59 -32.30
C GLU A 131 7.74 56.34 -31.11
N LEU A 132 8.18 57.59 -30.91
CA LEU A 132 7.59 58.50 -29.93
C LEU A 132 6.35 59.20 -30.50
N HIS A 133 5.18 58.86 -29.99
CA HIS A 133 3.91 59.43 -30.40
C HIS A 133 3.47 60.54 -29.46
N TYR A 134 3.43 61.78 -29.95
CA TYR A 134 3.01 62.95 -29.16
C TYR A 134 1.51 63.20 -29.31
N ARG A 135 0.82 63.40 -28.20
CA ARG A 135 -0.61 63.76 -28.16
C ARG A 135 -0.88 64.85 -27.12
N SER A 136 -2.01 65.54 -27.26
CA SER A 136 -2.50 66.44 -26.22
C SER A 136 -2.92 65.62 -25.00
N LEU A 137 -2.53 66.08 -23.82
CA LEU A 137 -2.92 65.49 -22.55
C LEU A 137 -4.41 65.73 -22.29
N ASP A 138 -5.13 64.71 -21.83
CA ASP A 138 -6.52 64.83 -21.44
C ASP A 138 -6.67 65.79 -20.23
N PRO A 139 -7.60 66.77 -20.27
CA PRO A 139 -7.79 67.72 -19.17
C PRO A 139 -8.08 67.07 -17.81
N CYS A 140 -8.77 65.92 -17.80
CA CYS A 140 -9.05 65.16 -16.59
C CYS A 140 -7.76 64.62 -15.98
N HIS A 141 -6.88 64.00 -16.78
CA HIS A 141 -5.60 63.48 -16.30
C HIS A 141 -4.63 64.60 -15.91
N ALA A 142 -4.64 65.73 -16.62
CA ALA A 142 -3.87 66.92 -16.24
C ALA A 142 -4.27 67.43 -14.85
N ALA A 143 -5.58 67.60 -14.61
CA ALA A 143 -6.10 68.03 -13.31
C ALA A 143 -5.78 67.01 -12.19
N TYR A 144 -5.84 65.71 -12.50
CA TYR A 144 -5.48 64.63 -11.57
C TYR A 144 -4.01 64.73 -11.13
N LEU A 145 -3.07 64.87 -12.07
CA LEU A 145 -1.64 65.02 -11.75
C LEU A 145 -1.33 66.33 -11.03
N MET A 146 -1.98 67.43 -11.41
CA MET A 146 -1.86 68.71 -10.71
C MET A 146 -2.34 68.61 -9.26
N ALA A 147 -3.45 67.92 -9.00
CA ALA A 147 -3.95 67.69 -7.64
C ALA A 147 -3.00 66.82 -6.80
N MET A 148 -2.20 65.96 -7.43
CA MET A 148 -1.10 65.23 -6.77
C MET A 148 0.19 66.06 -6.57
N GLY A 149 0.26 67.30 -7.08
CA GLY A 149 1.48 68.12 -7.07
C GLY A 149 2.53 67.70 -8.11
N VAL A 150 2.15 66.90 -9.10
CA VAL A 150 3.07 66.32 -10.11
C VAL A 150 3.05 67.17 -11.38
N LYS A 151 4.23 67.50 -11.91
CA LYS A 151 4.40 68.20 -13.20
C LYS A 151 5.01 67.35 -14.31
N SER A 152 5.70 66.28 -13.94
CA SER A 152 6.25 65.28 -14.87
C SER A 152 5.98 63.87 -14.34
N SER A 153 5.48 62.99 -15.20
CA SER A 153 5.18 61.59 -14.88
C SER A 153 5.74 60.64 -15.94
N LEU A 154 6.31 59.51 -15.50
CA LEU A 154 6.69 58.37 -16.33
C LEU A 154 6.00 57.12 -15.80
N VAL A 155 5.37 56.36 -16.68
CA VAL A 155 4.70 55.10 -16.36
C VAL A 155 5.23 54.00 -17.24
N VAL A 156 5.70 52.92 -16.61
CA VAL A 156 6.21 51.71 -17.26
C VAL A 156 5.45 50.48 -16.75
N PRO A 157 4.89 49.63 -17.64
CA PRO A 157 4.12 48.47 -17.21
C PRO A 157 5.00 47.33 -16.70
N ILE A 158 4.56 46.67 -15.63
CA ILE A 158 5.14 45.44 -15.08
C ILE A 158 4.21 44.28 -15.45
N LEU A 159 4.71 43.34 -16.24
CA LEU A 159 3.91 42.25 -16.81
C LEU A 159 4.28 40.91 -16.19
N HIS A 160 3.30 40.11 -15.80
CA HIS A 160 3.53 38.77 -15.26
C HIS A 160 3.19 37.71 -16.31
N ARG A 161 4.10 36.75 -16.52
CA ARG A 161 3.91 35.61 -17.43
C ARG A 161 3.47 34.38 -16.64
N ARG A 162 2.31 33.85 -16.96
CA ARG A 162 1.74 32.65 -16.33
C ARG A 162 1.70 31.50 -17.34
N SER A 163 2.33 30.37 -17.01
CA SER A 163 2.17 29.13 -17.76
C SER A 163 0.94 28.39 -17.25
N VAL A 164 -0.10 28.26 -18.07
CA VAL A 164 -1.31 27.52 -17.68
C VAL A 164 -1.10 26.03 -17.94
N SER A 165 -1.36 25.19 -16.93
CA SER A 165 -1.33 23.74 -17.09
C SER A 165 -2.58 23.26 -17.84
N PRO A 166 -2.50 22.26 -18.74
CA PRO A 166 -3.63 21.82 -19.57
C PRO A 166 -4.81 21.21 -18.78
N HIS A 167 -4.66 20.97 -17.47
CA HIS A 167 -5.70 20.38 -16.61
C HIS A 167 -6.51 21.42 -15.82
N SER A 168 -6.13 22.71 -15.83
CA SER A 168 -6.88 23.79 -15.16
C SER A 168 -7.69 24.60 -16.17
N LYS A 169 -8.77 24.03 -16.71
CA LYS A 169 -9.65 24.72 -17.69
C LYS A 169 -10.45 25.91 -17.11
N THR A 170 -10.26 26.28 -15.85
CA THR A 170 -11.14 27.23 -15.13
C THR A 170 -10.42 28.39 -14.44
N GLU A 171 -9.11 28.58 -14.66
CA GLU A 171 -8.36 29.76 -14.18
C GLU A 171 -7.94 30.72 -15.29
N ILE A 172 -8.76 30.81 -16.34
CA ILE A 172 -8.76 32.04 -17.13
C ILE A 172 -9.42 33.08 -16.23
N CYS A 173 -8.75 34.20 -16.00
CA CYS A 173 -9.27 35.35 -15.27
C CYS A 173 -10.63 35.76 -15.89
N GLN A 174 -11.76 35.27 -15.34
CA GLN A 174 -13.11 35.54 -15.85
C GLN A 174 -13.61 36.95 -15.48
N ALA A 175 -12.77 37.74 -14.79
CA ALA A 175 -13.10 39.11 -14.42
C ALA A 175 -13.02 40.02 -15.66
N PRO A 176 -14.06 40.83 -15.95
CA PRO A 176 -14.09 41.75 -17.10
C PRO A 176 -12.99 42.82 -17.07
N ALA A 177 -12.27 42.98 -15.95
CA ALA A 177 -11.17 43.92 -15.76
C ALA A 177 -9.77 43.32 -16.07
N CYS A 178 -9.68 42.03 -16.38
CA CYS A 178 -8.42 41.30 -16.55
C CYS A 178 -8.00 41.31 -18.02
N VAL A 179 -7.03 42.15 -18.38
CA VAL A 179 -6.49 42.17 -19.75
C VAL A 179 -5.34 41.18 -19.85
N SER A 180 -5.50 40.15 -20.70
CA SER A 180 -4.43 39.21 -21.02
C SER A 180 -4.18 39.10 -22.53
N ARG A 181 -2.94 38.71 -22.88
CA ARG A 181 -2.55 38.36 -24.26
C ARG A 181 -1.97 36.94 -24.28
N CYS A 182 -2.35 36.15 -25.29
CA CYS A 182 -1.84 34.81 -25.54
C CYS A 182 -0.77 34.84 -26.65
N GLU A 183 0.38 34.20 -26.43
CA GLU A 183 1.39 34.00 -27.49
C GLU A 183 1.04 32.75 -28.32
N PRO A 184 0.93 32.84 -29.66
CA PRO A 184 0.54 31.73 -30.52
C PRO A 184 1.72 30.84 -30.96
N ALA A 185 2.62 30.44 -30.05
CA ALA A 185 3.74 29.56 -30.41
C ALA A 185 4.05 28.50 -29.33
N ASN A 186 3.92 27.23 -29.73
CA ASN A 186 4.15 25.99 -28.99
C ASN A 186 3.04 25.56 -28.01
N ASP A 187 2.95 24.24 -27.82
CA ASP A 187 1.91 23.42 -27.16
C ASP A 187 1.55 23.76 -25.68
N ARG A 188 1.92 24.96 -25.20
CA ARG A 188 1.64 25.51 -23.88
C ARG A 188 1.20 26.98 -24.02
N GLN A 189 -0.07 27.27 -23.80
CA GLN A 189 -0.58 28.65 -23.79
C GLN A 189 0.03 29.43 -22.61
N THR A 190 0.95 30.34 -22.91
CA THR A 190 1.47 31.35 -21.98
C THR A 190 0.55 32.57 -21.98
N HIS A 191 0.04 32.92 -20.81
CA HIS A 191 -0.79 34.12 -20.60
C HIS A 191 0.07 35.25 -20.01
N ILE A 192 0.02 36.43 -20.63
CA ILE A 192 0.66 37.65 -20.13
C ILE A 192 -0.42 38.52 -19.49
N GLU A 193 -0.25 38.89 -18.22
CA GLU A 193 -1.19 39.72 -17.45
C GLU A 193 -0.49 40.98 -16.91
N LEU A 194 -1.26 42.08 -16.77
CA LEU A 194 -0.77 43.31 -16.13
C LEU A 194 -0.73 43.14 -14.62
N TRP A 195 0.46 42.96 -14.05
CA TRP A 195 0.61 42.86 -12.60
C TRP A 195 0.56 44.24 -11.92
N GLY A 196 1.20 45.23 -12.54
CA GLY A 196 1.34 46.55 -11.96
C GLY A 196 2.02 47.56 -12.87
N LEU A 197 2.32 48.74 -12.31
CA LEU A 197 3.00 49.84 -12.97
C LEU A 197 4.17 50.32 -12.10
N LEU A 198 5.31 50.60 -12.73
CA LEU A 198 6.39 51.37 -12.14
C LEU A 198 6.20 52.84 -12.54
N VAL A 199 5.98 53.71 -11.56
CA VAL A 199 5.60 55.11 -11.80
C VAL A 199 6.63 56.05 -11.18
N ALA A 200 7.14 56.98 -11.99
CA ALA A 200 8.02 58.05 -11.54
C ALA A 200 7.30 59.40 -11.59
N HIS A 201 7.33 60.14 -10.50
CA HIS A 201 6.69 61.45 -10.35
C HIS A 201 7.71 62.50 -9.91
N HIS A 202 7.60 63.69 -10.51
CA HIS A 202 8.42 64.85 -10.17
C HIS A 202 7.57 66.12 -10.10
N SER A 203 7.85 66.98 -9.11
CA SER A 203 7.10 68.23 -8.88
C SER A 203 7.49 69.36 -9.84
N ALA A 204 8.56 69.19 -10.61
CA ALA A 204 9.01 70.11 -11.67
C ALA A 204 8.92 69.46 -13.06
N PRO A 205 8.78 70.26 -14.15
CA PRO A 205 8.88 69.73 -15.51
C PRO A 205 10.23 69.07 -15.74
N ARG A 206 10.24 67.93 -16.42
CA ARG A 206 11.45 67.16 -16.66
C ARG A 206 11.39 66.42 -17.98
N ASN A 207 12.47 66.54 -18.75
CA ASN A 207 12.69 65.72 -19.94
C ASN A 207 13.36 64.40 -19.53
N ILE A 208 12.86 63.31 -20.09
CA ILE A 208 13.35 61.95 -19.84
C ILE A 208 14.12 61.52 -21.08
N SER A 209 15.38 61.12 -20.91
CA SER A 209 16.21 60.67 -22.03
C SER A 209 15.82 59.26 -22.50
N SER A 210 16.13 58.89 -23.74
CA SER A 210 15.93 57.53 -24.25
C SER A 210 16.68 56.49 -23.42
N THR A 211 17.90 56.83 -22.99
CA THR A 211 18.70 56.01 -22.09
C THR A 211 18.03 55.77 -20.74
N ASP A 212 17.36 56.78 -20.16
CA ASP A 212 16.61 56.59 -18.91
C ASP A 212 15.42 55.64 -19.13
N LEU A 213 14.72 55.76 -20.27
CA LEU A 213 13.59 54.88 -20.62
C LEU A 213 14.00 53.42 -20.78
N GLU A 214 15.15 53.15 -21.41
CA GLU A 214 15.72 51.80 -21.52
C GLU A 214 16.03 51.20 -20.16
N VAL A 215 16.66 51.98 -19.27
CA VAL A 215 17.05 51.51 -17.94
C VAL A 215 15.82 51.19 -17.10
N VAL A 216 14.82 52.07 -17.07
CA VAL A 216 13.59 51.81 -16.30
C VAL A 216 12.83 50.60 -16.87
N GLN A 217 12.81 50.42 -18.19
CA GLN A 217 12.21 49.23 -18.79
C GLN A 217 12.93 47.95 -18.39
N LEU A 218 14.27 47.94 -18.42
CA LEU A 218 15.06 46.80 -18.00
C LEU A 218 14.80 46.45 -16.54
N VAL A 219 14.66 47.45 -15.67
CA VAL A 219 14.28 47.24 -14.27
C VAL A 219 12.87 46.65 -14.15
N ALA A 220 11.90 47.15 -14.92
CA ALA A 220 10.54 46.60 -14.94
C ALA A 220 10.52 45.13 -15.40
N ASP A 221 11.38 44.76 -16.36
CA ASP A 221 11.51 43.39 -16.85
C ASP A 221 12.15 42.47 -15.80
N GLN A 222 13.19 42.94 -15.09
CA GLN A 222 13.79 42.19 -13.98
C GLN A 222 12.80 42.01 -12.82
N LEU A 223 12.02 43.05 -12.49
CA LEU A 223 10.94 42.97 -11.50
C LEU A 223 9.89 41.94 -11.90
N SER A 224 9.51 41.91 -13.17
CA SER A 224 8.54 40.94 -13.71
C SER A 224 8.99 39.49 -13.48
N ILE A 225 10.28 39.21 -13.67
CA ILE A 225 10.88 37.89 -13.39
C ILE A 225 10.89 37.61 -11.88
N ALA A 226 11.32 38.57 -11.07
CA ALA A 226 11.38 38.43 -9.61
C ALA A 226 10.00 38.15 -8.99
N ILE A 227 8.96 38.85 -9.45
CA ILE A 227 7.56 38.62 -9.07
C ILE A 227 7.14 37.20 -9.45
N GLY A 228 7.48 36.73 -10.66
CA GLY A 228 7.17 35.38 -11.09
C GLY A 228 7.80 34.30 -10.20
N HIS A 229 9.08 34.46 -9.87
CA HIS A 229 9.77 33.55 -8.95
C HIS A 229 9.17 33.59 -7.54
N SER A 230 8.87 34.78 -7.01
CA SER A 230 8.30 34.92 -5.68
C SER A 230 6.90 34.30 -5.58
N LEU A 231 6.04 34.50 -6.58
CA LEU A 231 4.69 33.92 -6.62
C LEU A 231 4.77 32.39 -6.69
N LEU A 232 5.66 31.85 -7.54
CA LEU A 232 5.88 30.40 -7.64
C LEU A 232 6.39 29.82 -6.32
N LEU A 233 7.38 30.45 -5.69
CA LEU A 233 7.92 30.03 -4.40
C LEU A 233 6.85 30.07 -3.30
N GLN A 234 6.04 31.13 -3.26
CA GLN A 234 4.93 31.26 -2.31
C GLN A 234 3.89 30.16 -2.52
N GLN A 235 3.56 29.84 -3.78
CA GLN A 235 2.65 28.75 -4.12
C GLN A 235 3.21 27.39 -3.67
N THR A 236 4.49 27.10 -3.96
CA THR A 236 5.15 25.84 -3.54
C THR A 236 5.23 25.71 -2.03
N ARG A 237 5.61 26.79 -1.31
CA ARG A 237 5.64 26.80 0.17
C ARG A 237 4.26 26.58 0.77
N SER A 238 3.24 27.27 0.23
CA SER A 238 1.84 27.10 0.66
C SER A 238 1.35 25.67 0.41
N GLN A 239 1.67 25.08 -0.74
CA GLN A 239 1.32 23.68 -1.04
C GLN A 239 1.98 22.70 -0.05
N ALA A 240 3.29 22.81 0.18
CA ALA A 240 3.99 21.94 1.12
C ALA A 240 3.45 22.06 2.55
N ALA A 241 3.11 23.28 3.00
CA ALA A 241 2.50 23.51 4.30
C ALA A 241 1.10 22.87 4.42
N ARG A 242 0.30 22.91 3.35
CA ARG A 242 -1.01 22.25 3.28
C ARG A 242 -0.86 20.73 3.38
N GLU A 243 0.01 20.13 2.57
CA GLU A 243 0.28 18.68 2.58
C GLU A 243 0.78 18.18 3.94
N ALA A 244 1.69 18.93 4.59
CA ALA A 244 2.16 18.63 5.93
C ALA A 244 1.05 18.69 6.98
N THR A 245 0.10 19.62 6.83
CA THR A 245 -1.04 19.76 7.74
C THR A 245 -2.02 18.60 7.59
N VAL A 246 -2.35 18.21 6.35
CA VAL A 246 -3.18 17.03 6.07
C VAL A 246 -2.54 15.76 6.64
N SER A 247 -1.23 15.58 6.44
CA SER A 247 -0.48 14.43 6.96
C SER A 247 -0.49 14.36 8.49
N ARG A 248 -0.40 15.50 9.16
CA ARG A 248 -0.48 15.60 10.63
C ARG A 248 -1.85 15.20 11.15
N ILE A 249 -2.92 15.66 10.51
CA ILE A 249 -4.30 15.29 10.88
C ILE A 249 -4.54 13.79 10.63
N ALA A 250 -4.06 13.26 9.49
CA ALA A 250 -4.11 11.83 9.21
C ALA A 250 -3.41 11.01 10.31
N ALA A 251 -2.23 11.44 10.78
CA ALA A 251 -1.53 10.76 11.87
C ALA A 251 -2.33 10.69 13.18
N LEU A 252 -3.11 11.74 13.51
CA LEU A 252 -4.02 11.72 14.67
C LEU A 252 -5.20 10.76 14.49
N LEU A 253 -5.70 10.64 13.25
CA LEU A 253 -6.84 9.79 12.92
C LEU A 253 -6.49 8.29 12.89
N TYR A 254 -5.26 7.93 12.50
CA TYR A 254 -4.81 6.53 12.40
C TYR A 254 -3.94 6.07 13.60
N GLY A 255 -4.08 6.70 14.76
CA GLY A 255 -3.32 6.34 15.98
C GLY A 255 -3.55 4.89 16.45
N GLN A 256 -2.52 4.23 17.00
CA GLN A 256 -2.45 2.77 17.20
C GLN A 256 -3.44 2.14 18.21
N SER A 257 -4.26 2.90 18.93
CA SER A 257 -5.12 2.32 20.00
C SER A 257 -6.53 2.90 20.12
N ASP A 258 -6.73 4.16 19.73
CA ASP A 258 -8.06 4.80 19.74
C ASP A 258 -8.09 5.98 18.77
N ILE A 259 -9.23 6.22 18.11
CA ILE A 259 -9.38 7.29 17.11
C ILE A 259 -9.48 8.65 17.82
N GLN A 260 -8.48 9.52 17.66
CA GLN A 260 -8.44 10.82 18.35
C GLN A 260 -9.25 11.91 17.60
N LEU A 261 -10.56 11.68 17.45
CA LEU A 261 -11.46 12.55 16.68
C LEU A 261 -11.46 14.01 17.16
N GLN A 262 -11.42 14.24 18.47
CA GLN A 262 -11.44 15.60 19.04
C GLN A 262 -10.17 16.40 18.68
N GLN A 263 -8.99 15.79 18.78
CA GLN A 263 -7.72 16.45 18.46
C GLN A 263 -7.59 16.72 16.95
N ALA A 264 -8.05 15.77 16.14
CA ALA A 264 -8.11 15.95 14.69
C ALA A 264 -9.07 17.10 14.30
N LEU A 265 -10.19 17.25 15.02
CA LEU A 265 -11.16 18.34 14.81
C LEU A 265 -10.54 19.72 15.13
N GLU A 266 -9.85 19.85 16.26
CA GLU A 266 -9.14 21.08 16.65
C GLU A 266 -8.04 21.48 15.65
N ALA A 267 -7.26 20.49 15.19
CA ALA A 267 -6.26 20.70 14.16
C ALA A 267 -6.88 21.13 12.83
N THR A 268 -8.07 20.60 12.49
CA THR A 268 -8.82 20.98 11.29
C THR A 268 -9.29 22.43 11.32
N VAL A 269 -9.83 22.89 12.47
CA VAL A 269 -10.23 24.30 12.64
C VAL A 269 -9.06 25.24 12.47
N THR A 270 -7.92 24.91 13.10
CA THR A 270 -6.69 25.69 12.98
C THR A 270 -6.18 25.71 11.54
N ALA A 271 -6.22 24.57 10.84
CA ALA A 271 -5.76 24.44 9.46
C ALA A 271 -6.57 25.28 8.46
N LEU A 272 -7.88 25.39 8.67
CA LEU A 272 -8.81 26.09 7.78
C LEU A 272 -9.11 27.53 8.22
N GLY A 273 -8.46 28.02 9.28
CA GLY A 273 -8.72 29.35 9.85
C GLY A 273 -10.18 29.52 10.28
N GLY A 274 -10.78 28.46 10.83
CA GLY A 274 -12.15 28.49 11.33
C GLY A 274 -12.26 29.08 12.73
N SER A 275 -13.45 29.57 13.10
CA SER A 275 -13.79 29.98 14.46
C SER A 275 -14.30 28.83 15.33
N GLY A 276 -14.74 27.74 14.70
CA GLY A 276 -15.19 26.52 15.35
C GLY A 276 -15.51 25.41 14.36
N SER A 277 -15.79 24.21 14.86
CA SER A 277 -16.21 23.08 14.04
C SER A 277 -17.08 22.09 14.81
N ARG A 278 -17.86 21.30 14.08
CA ARG A 278 -18.69 20.22 14.57
C ARG A 278 -18.45 18.98 13.72
N LEU A 279 -18.22 17.85 14.37
CA LEU A 279 -18.22 16.54 13.75
C LEU A 279 -19.43 15.77 14.31
N TYR A 280 -20.39 15.49 13.43
CA TYR A 280 -21.60 14.76 13.75
C TYR A 280 -21.52 13.36 13.13
N LEU A 281 -21.68 12.33 13.94
CA LEU A 281 -21.69 10.92 13.53
C LEU A 281 -23.00 10.25 13.93
N ASN A 282 -23.63 9.56 12.98
CA ASN A 282 -24.77 8.70 13.24
C ASN A 282 -24.30 7.41 13.92
N SER A 283 -24.84 7.05 15.08
CA SER A 283 -24.56 5.74 15.66
C SER A 283 -25.27 4.66 14.85
N PRO A 284 -24.61 3.52 14.53
CA PRO A 284 -25.29 2.39 13.92
C PRO A 284 -26.33 1.84 14.91
N LYS A 285 -27.58 1.68 14.46
CA LYS A 285 -28.63 1.00 15.24
C LYS A 285 -28.19 -0.44 15.52
N THR A 286 -27.64 -0.69 16.70
CA THR A 286 -27.49 -2.04 17.23
C THR A 286 -28.87 -2.47 17.69
N ASN A 287 -29.61 -3.17 16.84
CA ASN A 287 -30.84 -3.84 17.27
C ASN A 287 -30.49 -4.85 18.36
N SER A 288 -30.71 -4.48 19.61
CA SER A 288 -30.28 -5.20 20.80
C SER A 288 -31.06 -6.49 21.09
N GLU A 289 -31.97 -6.95 20.22
CA GLU A 289 -32.84 -8.07 20.57
C GLU A 289 -32.91 -9.26 19.60
N GLN A 290 -32.31 -9.22 18.41
CA GLN A 290 -32.28 -10.42 17.55
C GLN A 290 -30.96 -10.58 16.81
N LEU A 291 -30.04 -11.35 17.42
CA LEU A 291 -28.91 -11.98 16.74
C LEU A 291 -29.44 -13.09 15.80
N SER A 292 -29.96 -12.69 14.65
CA SER A 292 -30.17 -13.56 13.49
C SER A 292 -29.58 -12.85 12.28
N VAL A 293 -28.69 -13.55 11.58
CA VAL A 293 -28.01 -13.22 10.30
C VAL A 293 -28.56 -11.96 9.59
N PRO A 294 -27.72 -10.97 9.22
CA PRO A 294 -28.20 -9.82 8.46
C PRO A 294 -28.63 -10.29 7.07
N GLN A 295 -29.94 -10.31 6.82
CA GLN A 295 -30.48 -10.30 5.47
C GLN A 295 -30.11 -8.95 4.85
N ILE A 296 -29.45 -9.02 3.69
CA ILE A 296 -29.20 -7.89 2.81
C ILE A 296 -30.56 -7.44 2.28
N ASP A 297 -31.17 -6.45 2.92
CA ASP A 297 -32.27 -5.70 2.33
C ASP A 297 -31.88 -4.23 2.16
N ARG A 298 -31.70 -3.86 0.89
CA ARG A 298 -31.34 -2.52 0.43
C ARG A 298 -32.57 -1.63 0.43
N ALA A 299 -32.85 -0.92 1.53
CA ALA A 299 -33.57 0.36 1.52
C ALA A 299 -33.60 0.96 2.94
N PHE A 300 -33.21 2.24 3.07
CA PHE A 300 -33.53 3.06 4.25
C PHE A 300 -35.04 3.33 4.28
N PRO A 301 -35.82 2.93 5.30
CA PRO A 301 -37.11 3.52 5.55
C PRO A 301 -36.89 4.78 6.40
N ILE A 302 -37.30 5.93 5.87
CA ILE A 302 -37.51 7.14 6.67
C ILE A 302 -38.72 6.85 7.57
N ALA A 303 -38.49 6.55 8.84
CA ALA A 303 -39.53 6.47 9.85
C ALA A 303 -39.42 7.68 10.79
N ALA A 304 -40.35 8.61 10.62
CA ALA A 304 -40.68 9.57 11.65
C ALA A 304 -41.47 8.84 12.75
N SER A 305 -40.80 8.48 13.84
CA SER A 305 -41.39 8.36 15.18
C SER A 305 -40.30 8.09 16.22
N GLU A 306 -40.23 9.03 17.16
CA GLU A 306 -39.85 8.93 18.57
C GLU A 306 -38.61 8.09 18.98
N SER A 307 -37.54 8.84 19.27
CA SER A 307 -36.63 8.70 20.43
C SER A 307 -35.60 7.56 20.52
N ASP A 308 -35.04 7.06 19.43
CA ASP A 308 -33.90 6.10 19.52
C ASP A 308 -32.85 6.25 18.39
N ALA A 309 -32.49 7.49 18.03
CA ALA A 309 -31.30 7.77 17.22
C ALA A 309 -30.20 8.31 18.14
N THR A 310 -29.35 7.42 18.65
CA THR A 310 -28.12 7.83 19.33
C THR A 310 -27.15 8.39 18.27
N PHE A 311 -26.58 9.56 18.54
CA PHE A 311 -25.56 10.17 17.67
C PHE A 311 -24.42 10.68 18.54
N GLU A 312 -23.22 10.74 17.96
CA GLU A 312 -22.06 11.34 18.60
C GLU A 312 -21.79 12.70 17.98
N LEU A 313 -21.58 13.70 18.84
CA LEU A 313 -21.30 15.07 18.42
C LEU A 313 -20.02 15.55 19.11
N PHE A 314 -19.00 15.84 18.30
CA PHE A 314 -17.77 16.47 18.73
C PHE A 314 -17.77 17.93 18.32
N VAL A 315 -17.40 18.83 19.23
CA VAL A 315 -17.45 20.27 19.01
C VAL A 315 -16.15 20.94 19.44
N THR A 316 -15.77 22.03 18.78
CA THR A 316 -14.65 22.88 19.17
C THR A 316 -14.86 24.32 18.72
N GLY A 317 -14.31 25.29 19.45
CA GLY A 317 -14.45 26.73 19.15
C GLY A 317 -15.87 27.28 19.36
N GLU A 318 -16.21 28.34 18.62
CA GLU A 318 -17.53 28.98 18.68
C GLU A 318 -18.61 28.09 18.07
N GLN A 319 -19.76 27.99 18.74
CA GLN A 319 -20.82 27.04 18.40
C GLN A 319 -22.17 27.74 18.29
N PRO A 320 -23.01 27.34 17.32
CA PRO A 320 -24.38 27.82 17.26
C PRO A 320 -25.19 27.34 18.46
N THR A 321 -26.09 28.19 18.94
CA THR A 321 -26.97 27.93 20.07
C THR A 321 -28.29 27.37 19.56
N LEU A 322 -28.68 26.18 19.99
CA LEU A 322 -30.00 25.62 19.65
C LEU A 322 -31.11 26.55 20.19
N PRO A 323 -32.02 27.06 19.35
CA PRO A 323 -33.26 27.66 19.80
C PRO A 323 -34.11 26.61 20.55
N ASN A 324 -35.18 27.02 21.24
CA ASN A 324 -36.12 26.14 21.96
C ASN A 324 -36.89 25.19 21.01
N TRP A 325 -36.19 24.29 20.32
CA TRP A 325 -36.73 23.20 19.52
C TRP A 325 -36.84 22.00 20.46
N GLU A 326 -38.02 21.77 21.02
CA GLU A 326 -38.26 20.88 22.18
C GLU A 326 -37.90 19.39 21.99
N THR A 327 -37.35 18.98 20.84
CA THR A 327 -37.13 17.56 20.51
C THR A 327 -35.83 17.22 19.77
N VAL A 328 -34.96 18.20 19.42
CA VAL A 328 -33.75 17.92 18.62
C VAL A 328 -32.49 18.40 19.37
N SER A 329 -31.60 17.47 19.70
CA SER A 329 -30.38 17.73 20.48
C SER A 329 -29.18 18.24 19.67
N ALA A 330 -29.26 18.30 18.34
CA ALA A 330 -28.23 18.88 17.46
C ALA A 330 -28.84 19.51 16.19
N ILE A 331 -28.25 20.58 15.66
CA ILE A 331 -28.72 21.25 14.43
C ILE A 331 -28.71 20.26 13.26
N GLU A 332 -27.71 19.39 13.26
CA GLU A 332 -27.49 18.38 12.25
C GLU A 332 -28.58 17.29 12.24
N ALA A 333 -29.26 17.08 13.37
CA ALA A 333 -30.38 16.15 13.48
C ALA A 333 -31.71 16.73 12.98
N HIS A 334 -31.76 18.02 12.61
CA HIS A 334 -32.96 18.63 12.04
C HIS A 334 -33.32 17.95 10.69
N PRO A 335 -34.60 17.62 10.42
CA PRO A 335 -35.00 16.88 9.21
C PRO A 335 -34.54 17.53 7.90
N LEU A 336 -34.60 18.87 7.80
CA LEU A 336 -34.09 19.60 6.63
C LEU A 336 -32.58 19.43 6.44
N TRP A 337 -31.80 19.40 7.51
CA TRP A 337 -30.35 19.20 7.44
C TRP A 337 -30.01 17.79 6.95
N GLN A 338 -30.69 16.77 7.49
CA GLN A 338 -30.53 15.38 7.06
C GLN A 338 -30.96 15.16 5.60
N GLN A 339 -32.06 15.81 5.19
CA GLN A 339 -32.48 15.80 3.78
C GLN A 339 -31.40 16.39 2.88
N TRP A 340 -30.83 17.54 3.25
CA TRP A 340 -29.73 18.13 2.48
C TRP A 340 -28.52 17.20 2.41
N LEU A 341 -28.14 16.54 3.52
CA LEU A 341 -26.95 15.65 3.59
C LEU A 341 -27.06 14.45 2.67
N THR A 342 -28.26 13.90 2.55
CA THR A 342 -28.52 12.67 1.80
C THR A 342 -28.82 12.93 0.32
N THR A 343 -29.68 13.91 0.01
CA THR A 343 -30.05 14.16 -1.39
C THR A 343 -29.04 15.07 -2.10
N GLY A 344 -28.21 15.79 -1.35
CA GLY A 344 -27.50 16.96 -1.85
C GLY A 344 -28.48 18.07 -2.25
N LEU A 345 -27.97 19.28 -2.45
CA LEU A 345 -28.71 20.40 -3.06
C LEU A 345 -28.89 20.13 -4.57
N LYS A 346 -29.67 19.10 -4.92
CA LYS A 346 -29.88 18.66 -6.31
C LYS A 346 -30.61 19.70 -7.16
N ASN A 347 -31.35 20.63 -6.55
CA ASN A 347 -32.28 21.53 -7.24
C ASN A 347 -31.93 23.03 -7.16
N THR A 348 -30.73 23.43 -6.72
CA THR A 348 -30.32 24.85 -6.74
C THR A 348 -29.27 25.12 -7.82
N PRO A 349 -29.60 25.87 -8.89
CA PRO A 349 -28.71 26.15 -10.01
C PRO A 349 -27.53 27.08 -9.66
N ASP A 350 -27.59 27.83 -8.55
CA ASP A 350 -26.60 28.88 -8.22
C ASP A 350 -25.57 28.48 -7.13
N PHE A 351 -25.61 27.26 -6.62
CA PHE A 351 -24.66 26.82 -5.58
C PHE A 351 -23.39 26.22 -6.21
N PRO A 352 -22.17 26.72 -5.89
CA PRO A 352 -20.94 26.16 -6.42
C PRO A 352 -20.72 24.76 -5.85
N LYS A 353 -20.88 23.73 -6.70
CA LYS A 353 -20.65 22.33 -6.36
C LYS A 353 -19.16 22.00 -6.53
N PHE A 354 -18.50 21.64 -5.45
CA PHE A 354 -17.13 21.14 -5.50
C PHE A 354 -17.15 19.60 -5.45
N PRO A 355 -16.79 18.91 -6.54
CA PRO A 355 -16.76 17.46 -6.55
C PRO A 355 -15.69 16.96 -5.58
N ILE A 356 -16.08 16.05 -4.69
CA ILE A 356 -15.12 15.30 -3.88
C ILE A 356 -14.54 14.21 -4.79
N PRO A 357 -13.21 14.15 -5.00
CA PRO A 357 -12.60 13.12 -5.84
C PRO A 357 -13.05 11.72 -5.42
N ASN A 358 -13.51 10.90 -6.37
CA ASN A 358 -13.98 9.53 -6.15
C ASN A 358 -15.23 9.36 -5.24
N SER A 359 -16.05 10.41 -5.06
CA SER A 359 -17.29 10.34 -4.28
C SER A 359 -18.52 10.81 -5.08
N GLN A 360 -19.71 10.30 -4.72
CA GLN A 360 -21.00 10.78 -5.24
C GLN A 360 -21.52 12.01 -4.47
N PHE A 361 -20.85 12.41 -3.39
CA PHE A 361 -21.26 13.52 -2.52
C PHE A 361 -20.49 14.82 -2.83
N TRP A 362 -21.07 15.96 -2.47
CA TRP A 362 -20.49 17.30 -2.67
C TRP A 362 -20.32 18.02 -1.33
N ALA A 363 -19.20 18.74 -1.14
CA ALA A 363 -19.08 19.69 -0.04
C ALA A 363 -19.92 20.94 -0.31
N TRP A 364 -20.44 21.56 0.76
CA TRP A 364 -21.24 22.77 0.66
C TRP A 364 -20.54 23.94 1.32
N ILE A 365 -20.64 25.08 0.65
CA ILE A 365 -20.00 26.32 1.07
C ILE A 365 -21.08 27.38 1.17
N ILE A 366 -21.34 27.83 2.39
CA ILE A 366 -22.24 28.92 2.67
C ILE A 366 -21.35 30.13 2.91
N THR A 367 -21.27 31.02 1.92
CA THR A 367 -20.46 32.23 2.03
C THR A 367 -21.10 33.21 3.00
N ASP A 368 -22.43 33.37 3.01
CA ASP A 368 -23.12 34.24 3.96
C ASP A 368 -24.47 33.63 4.36
N LEU A 369 -24.54 33.11 5.58
CA LEU A 369 -25.71 32.44 6.13
C LEU A 369 -26.98 33.31 6.07
N TYR A 370 -26.87 34.63 6.22
CA TYR A 370 -28.01 35.54 6.27
C TYR A 370 -28.52 35.97 4.89
N LYS A 371 -27.70 35.79 3.85
CA LYS A 371 -28.10 36.04 2.47
C LYS A 371 -28.76 34.82 1.84
N GLU A 372 -28.52 33.63 2.39
CA GLU A 372 -29.03 32.41 1.81
C GLU A 372 -30.46 32.05 2.21
N SER A 373 -31.30 31.83 1.20
CA SER A 373 -32.73 31.63 1.38
C SER A 373 -33.07 30.25 1.95
N LEU A 374 -32.26 29.23 1.63
CA LEU A 374 -32.46 27.84 2.02
C LEU A 374 -32.19 27.60 3.51
N PHE A 375 -31.25 28.34 4.11
CA PHE A 375 -30.82 28.14 5.49
C PHE A 375 -31.60 29.00 6.51
N ARG A 376 -32.65 29.72 6.08
CA ARG A 376 -33.47 30.60 6.94
C ARG A 376 -34.01 29.92 8.20
N VAL A 377 -34.32 28.63 8.12
CA VAL A 377 -34.82 27.84 9.27
C VAL A 377 -33.75 27.70 10.37
N LEU A 378 -32.47 27.71 9.98
CA LEU A 378 -31.34 27.53 10.89
C LEU A 378 -30.72 28.84 11.37
N VAL A 379 -30.96 29.95 10.66
CA VAL A 379 -30.48 31.30 11.03
C VAL A 379 -30.69 31.65 12.52
N PRO A 380 -31.85 31.36 13.16
CA PRO A 380 -32.04 31.66 14.57
C PRO A 380 -30.99 31.03 15.49
N ALA A 381 -30.43 29.87 15.12
CA ALA A 381 -29.41 29.19 15.91
C ALA A 381 -28.05 29.92 15.91
N PHE A 382 -27.81 30.77 14.92
CA PHE A 382 -26.55 31.49 14.74
C PHE A 382 -26.65 32.96 15.17
N GLN A 383 -27.85 33.48 15.47
CA GLN A 383 -28.06 34.89 15.83
C GLN A 383 -27.29 35.37 17.07
N ALA A 384 -27.02 34.48 18.02
CA ALA A 384 -26.25 34.80 19.22
C ALA A 384 -24.72 34.75 19.00
N THR A 385 -24.27 34.36 17.80
CA THR A 385 -22.86 34.12 17.46
C THR A 385 -22.38 35.11 16.39
N LYS A 386 -21.06 35.18 16.19
CA LYS A 386 -20.45 35.91 15.07
C LYS A 386 -20.31 35.06 13.81
N ILE A 387 -20.79 33.81 13.83
CA ILE A 387 -20.64 32.86 12.72
C ILE A 387 -21.47 33.32 11.53
N ARG A 388 -20.82 33.44 10.36
CA ARG A 388 -21.45 33.90 9.12
C ARG A 388 -21.17 32.99 7.93
N GLY A 389 -20.00 32.35 7.89
CA GLY A 389 -19.61 31.39 6.86
C GLY A 389 -19.59 29.95 7.38
N LEU A 390 -20.05 29.00 6.56
CA LEU A 390 -20.02 27.57 6.89
C LEU A 390 -19.44 26.76 5.74
N LEU A 391 -18.63 25.76 6.08
CA LEU A 391 -18.13 24.73 5.18
C LEU A 391 -18.58 23.37 5.71
N VAL A 392 -19.44 22.67 4.97
CA VAL A 392 -20.03 21.38 5.38
C VAL A 392 -19.51 20.28 4.46
N ILE A 393 -18.91 19.24 5.04
CA ILE A 393 -18.35 18.09 4.35
C ILE A 393 -19.11 16.84 4.78
N PRO A 394 -19.89 16.20 3.90
CA PRO A 394 -20.56 14.95 4.21
C PRO A 394 -19.54 13.81 4.32
N LEU A 395 -19.58 13.08 5.43
CA LEU A 395 -18.74 11.93 5.69
C LEU A 395 -19.46 10.66 5.27
N HIS A 396 -18.81 9.86 4.44
CA HIS A 396 -19.42 8.66 3.85
C HIS A 396 -18.52 7.45 4.03
N TYR A 397 -19.17 6.30 4.16
CA TYR A 397 -18.55 4.98 4.13
C TYR A 397 -19.31 4.14 3.12
N GLN A 398 -18.61 3.61 2.12
CA GLN A 398 -19.20 2.95 0.95
C GLN A 398 -20.22 3.85 0.22
N GLN A 399 -21.51 3.55 0.28
CA GLN A 399 -22.61 4.32 -0.36
C GLN A 399 -23.52 5.02 0.66
N GLN A 400 -23.13 5.08 1.93
CA GLN A 400 -23.95 5.64 3.01
C GLN A 400 -23.26 6.83 3.68
N VAL A 401 -24.05 7.86 3.99
CA VAL A 401 -23.59 9.01 4.78
C VAL A 401 -23.58 8.60 6.24
N VAL A 402 -22.39 8.58 6.84
CA VAL A 402 -22.17 8.22 8.25
C VAL A 402 -22.28 9.45 9.13
N GLY A 403 -22.04 10.65 8.57
CA GLY A 403 -22.04 11.87 9.35
C GLY A 403 -21.69 13.11 8.52
N CYS A 404 -21.35 14.21 9.20
CA CYS A 404 -20.82 15.39 8.54
C CYS A 404 -19.80 16.13 9.43
N LEU A 405 -18.83 16.76 8.75
CA LEU A 405 -17.85 17.66 9.34
C LEU A 405 -18.20 19.09 8.91
N THR A 406 -18.47 19.96 9.86
CA THR A 406 -18.82 21.37 9.60
C THR A 406 -17.77 22.29 10.20
N VAL A 407 -17.27 23.26 9.44
CA VAL A 407 -16.32 24.28 9.89
C VAL A 407 -16.95 25.66 9.77
N PHE A 408 -16.81 26.48 10.81
CA PHE A 408 -17.40 27.80 10.92
C PHE A 408 -16.37 28.91 10.69
N ARG A 409 -16.82 30.02 10.12
CA ARG A 409 -16.07 31.28 10.05
C ARG A 409 -16.90 32.43 10.59
N ASN A 410 -16.25 33.25 11.40
CA ASN A 410 -16.86 34.47 11.92
C ASN A 410 -16.85 35.57 10.88
N GLU A 411 -17.77 36.52 11.06
CA GLU A 411 -17.74 37.78 10.37
C GLU A 411 -16.43 38.55 10.68
N ILE A 412 -15.93 39.27 9.68
CA ILE A 412 -14.73 40.10 9.77
C ILE A 412 -15.06 41.55 9.39
N ASP A 413 -14.46 42.48 10.11
CA ASP A 413 -14.45 43.87 9.70
C ASP A 413 -13.27 44.05 8.73
N THR A 414 -13.56 44.52 7.52
CA THR A 414 -12.53 44.82 6.52
C THR A 414 -12.29 46.31 6.44
N GLU A 415 -11.02 46.68 6.34
CA GLU A 415 -10.58 48.06 6.23
C GLU A 415 -9.80 48.25 4.93
N LYS A 416 -10.19 49.24 4.13
CA LYS A 416 -9.43 49.69 2.96
C LYS A 416 -9.12 51.17 3.09
N MET A 417 -7.86 51.53 2.88
CA MET A 417 -7.38 52.91 2.92
C MET A 417 -7.30 53.44 1.48
N TRP A 418 -8.19 54.33 1.10
CA TRP A 418 -8.24 54.92 -0.24
C TRP A 418 -7.48 56.25 -0.31
N ALA A 419 -6.87 56.53 -1.46
CA ALA A 419 -6.30 57.84 -1.76
C ALA A 419 -7.41 58.79 -2.22
N GLY A 420 -7.90 59.60 -1.28
CA GLY A 420 -9.06 60.47 -1.49
C GLY A 420 -10.38 59.77 -1.20
N ARG A 421 -11.45 60.56 -1.07
CA ARG A 421 -12.79 60.04 -0.81
C ARG A 421 -13.24 59.13 -1.95
N PHE A 422 -13.67 57.92 -1.61
CA PHE A 422 -14.19 56.93 -2.55
C PHE A 422 -15.61 56.53 -2.17
N ASP A 423 -16.48 56.36 -3.16
CA ASP A 423 -17.84 55.87 -2.99
C ASP A 423 -18.13 54.88 -4.11
N SER A 424 -18.26 53.59 -3.78
CA SER A 424 -18.47 52.53 -4.77
C SER A 424 -19.85 52.59 -5.44
N SER A 425 -20.77 53.42 -4.95
CA SER A 425 -22.13 53.55 -5.49
C SER A 425 -22.25 54.61 -6.59
N VAL A 426 -21.22 55.44 -6.79
CA VAL A 426 -21.23 56.54 -7.75
C VAL A 426 -20.03 56.42 -8.68
N ALA A 427 -20.28 56.39 -10.00
CA ALA A 427 -19.20 56.41 -10.99
C ALA A 427 -18.44 57.75 -10.94
N GLN A 428 -17.10 57.69 -10.96
CA GLN A 428 -16.27 58.89 -10.89
C GLN A 428 -16.21 59.59 -12.26
N ILE A 429 -16.95 60.70 -12.44
CA ILE A 429 -17.01 61.44 -13.72
C ILE A 429 -15.97 62.58 -13.79
N LEU A 430 -15.49 63.09 -12.65
CA LEU A 430 -14.52 64.19 -12.55
C LEU A 430 -13.24 63.74 -11.83
N PRO A 431 -12.08 64.34 -12.12
CA PRO A 431 -10.83 63.97 -11.47
C PRO A 431 -10.87 64.30 -9.97
N ARG A 432 -10.23 63.46 -9.14
CA ARG A 432 -10.09 63.72 -7.70
C ARG A 432 -9.27 64.98 -7.49
N GLN A 433 -9.75 65.85 -6.60
CA GLN A 433 -9.04 67.07 -6.20
C GLN A 433 -8.22 66.90 -4.90
N SER A 434 -8.41 65.79 -4.18
CA SER A 434 -7.67 65.47 -2.96
C SER A 434 -7.36 63.98 -2.91
N PHE A 435 -6.17 63.67 -2.41
CA PHE A 435 -5.64 62.31 -2.19
C PHE A 435 -5.38 62.04 -0.70
N GLU A 436 -5.99 62.82 0.19
CA GLU A 436 -5.93 62.56 1.63
C GLU A 436 -6.51 61.17 1.95
N VAL A 437 -5.95 60.54 2.98
CA VAL A 437 -6.29 59.18 3.37
C VAL A 437 -7.77 59.09 3.76
N TRP A 438 -8.53 58.28 3.03
CA TRP A 438 -9.94 57.99 3.33
C TRP A 438 -10.12 56.52 3.73
N ARG A 439 -10.64 56.29 4.93
CA ARG A 439 -10.80 54.95 5.50
C ARG A 439 -12.20 54.40 5.22
N GLU A 440 -12.28 53.32 4.44
CA GLU A 440 -13.50 52.53 4.27
C GLU A 440 -13.50 51.37 5.26
N ILE A 441 -14.52 51.30 6.13
CA ILE A 441 -14.72 50.17 7.05
C ILE A 441 -16.01 49.47 6.65
N LYS A 442 -15.90 48.22 6.15
CA LYS A 442 -17.06 47.37 5.93
C LYS A 442 -17.16 46.39 7.08
N LYS A 443 -18.18 46.58 7.92
CA LYS A 443 -18.41 45.74 9.09
C LYS A 443 -19.12 44.44 8.76
N GLY A 444 -18.82 43.40 9.53
CA GLY A 444 -19.49 42.12 9.50
C GLY A 444 -19.42 41.40 8.15
N GLN A 445 -18.38 41.61 7.33
CA GLN A 445 -18.26 40.89 6.07
C GLN A 445 -18.00 39.41 6.32
N SER A 446 -18.47 38.54 5.43
CA SER A 446 -18.11 37.13 5.50
C SER A 446 -16.79 36.88 4.76
N PRO A 447 -15.79 36.22 5.38
CA PRO A 447 -14.58 35.83 4.68
C PRO A 447 -14.92 34.85 3.55
N GLU A 448 -14.44 35.14 2.33
CA GLU A 448 -14.58 34.21 1.23
C GLU A 448 -13.74 32.94 1.45
N TRP A 449 -14.29 31.79 1.08
CA TRP A 449 -13.55 30.53 1.07
C TRP A 449 -12.70 30.45 -0.19
N LYS A 450 -11.37 30.42 -0.03
CA LYS A 450 -10.46 30.31 -1.16
C LYS A 450 -10.46 28.89 -1.72
N ARG A 451 -10.16 28.72 -3.00
CA ARG A 451 -10.13 27.40 -3.66
C ARG A 451 -9.16 26.44 -2.96
N GLU A 452 -8.00 26.94 -2.58
CA GLU A 452 -6.95 26.15 -1.92
C GLU A 452 -7.38 25.63 -0.55
N GLU A 453 -8.20 26.41 0.17
CA GLU A 453 -8.76 26.05 1.48
C GLU A 453 -9.85 24.98 1.32
N ILE A 454 -10.67 25.09 0.27
CA ILE A 454 -11.70 24.10 -0.06
C ILE A 454 -11.04 22.77 -0.41
N GLU A 455 -10.03 22.76 -1.28
CA GLU A 455 -9.27 21.56 -1.63
C GLU A 455 -8.64 20.90 -0.40
N GLN A 456 -8.05 21.70 0.49
CA GLN A 456 -7.48 21.21 1.74
C GLN A 456 -8.55 20.60 2.65
N ALA A 457 -9.71 21.25 2.78
CA ALA A 457 -10.80 20.75 3.59
C ALA A 457 -11.37 19.43 3.05
N LEU A 458 -11.49 19.31 1.72
CA LEU A 458 -11.88 18.05 1.06
C LEU A 458 -10.88 16.93 1.33
N ALA A 459 -9.57 17.22 1.26
CA ALA A 459 -8.52 16.26 1.58
C ALA A 459 -8.61 15.80 3.05
N ILE A 460 -8.82 16.73 3.98
CA ILE A 460 -9.02 16.43 5.41
C ILE A 460 -10.29 15.57 5.59
N GLY A 461 -11.41 15.96 4.98
CA GLY A 461 -12.66 15.22 5.04
C GLY A 461 -12.55 13.79 4.53
N SER A 462 -11.77 13.56 3.47
CA SER A 462 -11.44 12.21 2.99
C SER A 462 -10.71 11.38 4.05
N GLN A 463 -9.77 11.98 4.79
CA GLN A 463 -9.06 11.28 5.88
C GLN A 463 -10.02 10.89 7.01
N PHE A 464 -10.94 11.79 7.39
CA PHE A 464 -12.00 11.47 8.36
C PHE A 464 -12.88 10.31 7.88
N CYS A 465 -13.33 10.33 6.62
CA CYS A 465 -14.14 9.24 6.04
C CYS A 465 -13.44 7.89 6.15
N SER A 466 -12.15 7.84 5.75
CA SER A 466 -11.37 6.61 5.78
C SER A 466 -11.11 6.11 7.20
N ALA A 467 -10.74 6.99 8.13
CA ALA A 467 -10.47 6.61 9.52
C ALA A 467 -11.73 6.13 10.26
N ILE A 468 -12.85 6.86 10.13
CA ILE A 468 -14.14 6.45 10.70
C ILE A 468 -14.61 5.12 10.09
N GLY A 469 -14.44 4.95 8.79
CA GLY A 469 -14.76 3.69 8.11
C GLY A 469 -13.96 2.50 8.65
N GLN A 470 -12.65 2.67 8.86
CA GLN A 470 -11.79 1.64 9.48
C GLN A 470 -12.22 1.33 10.91
N TYR A 471 -12.54 2.35 11.70
CA TYR A 471 -13.00 2.18 13.09
C TYR A 471 -14.30 1.37 13.16
N LEU A 472 -15.29 1.71 12.33
CA LEU A 472 -16.57 0.97 12.26
C LEU A 472 -16.37 -0.48 11.82
N LEU A 473 -15.52 -0.73 10.82
CA LEU A 473 -15.19 -2.08 10.38
C LEU A 473 -14.51 -2.89 11.49
N HIS A 474 -13.62 -2.26 12.26
CA HIS A 474 -12.95 -2.93 13.37
C HIS A 474 -13.94 -3.34 14.47
N GLN A 475 -14.88 -2.46 14.84
CA GLN A 475 -15.93 -2.79 15.80
C GLN A 475 -16.81 -3.96 15.33
N GLU A 476 -17.18 -3.99 14.05
CA GLU A 476 -17.99 -5.07 13.47
C GLU A 476 -17.27 -6.43 13.56
N VAL A 477 -15.97 -6.45 13.22
CA VAL A 477 -15.14 -7.66 13.31
C VAL A 477 -14.99 -8.14 14.75
N GLN A 478 -14.77 -7.23 15.71
CA GLN A 478 -14.67 -7.59 17.12
C GLN A 478 -15.99 -8.19 17.65
N ALA A 479 -17.13 -7.61 17.31
CA ALA A 479 -18.44 -8.13 17.70
C ALA A 479 -18.70 -9.51 17.10
N LEU A 480 -18.34 -9.73 15.83
CA LEU A 480 -18.47 -11.02 15.16
C LEU A 480 -17.58 -12.09 15.80
N ASN A 481 -16.33 -11.75 16.13
CA ASN A 481 -15.38 -12.66 16.78
C ASN A 481 -15.89 -13.10 18.16
N ALA A 482 -16.38 -12.16 18.98
CA ALA A 482 -16.93 -12.48 20.30
C ALA A 482 -18.14 -13.44 20.22
N ASN A 483 -19.02 -13.25 19.22
CA ASN A 483 -20.14 -14.15 18.98
C ASN A 483 -19.67 -15.54 18.52
N LEU A 484 -18.72 -15.59 17.59
CA LEU A 484 -18.16 -16.86 17.09
C LEU A 484 -17.49 -17.65 18.22
N GLU A 485 -16.71 -16.99 19.08
CA GLU A 485 -16.09 -17.60 20.26
C GLU A 485 -17.15 -18.22 21.19
N ARG A 486 -18.25 -17.49 21.45
CA ARG A 486 -19.36 -18.00 22.27
C ARG A 486 -20.00 -19.24 21.65
N GLN A 487 -20.27 -19.24 20.34
CA GLN A 487 -20.85 -20.38 19.63
C GLN A 487 -19.91 -21.60 19.62
N VAL A 488 -18.61 -21.38 19.45
CA VAL A 488 -17.60 -22.44 19.52
C VAL A 488 -17.58 -23.05 20.93
N GLN A 489 -17.67 -22.24 21.97
CA GLN A 489 -17.67 -22.72 23.36
C GLN A 489 -18.94 -23.53 23.71
N GLU A 490 -20.12 -23.08 23.28
CA GLU A 490 -21.38 -23.82 23.46
C GLU A 490 -21.35 -25.18 22.73
N ARG A 491 -20.91 -25.21 21.47
CA ARG A 491 -20.81 -26.45 20.67
C ARG A 491 -19.77 -27.42 21.21
N THR A 492 -18.60 -26.92 21.66
CA THR A 492 -17.56 -27.78 22.24
C THR A 492 -18.00 -28.43 23.54
N ALA A 493 -18.73 -27.72 24.41
CA ALA A 493 -19.30 -28.30 25.63
C ALA A 493 -20.33 -29.42 25.33
N GLN A 494 -21.20 -29.21 24.33
CA GLN A 494 -22.17 -30.21 23.92
C GLN A 494 -21.51 -31.45 23.29
N LEU A 495 -20.49 -31.24 22.45
CA LEU A 495 -19.68 -32.33 21.88
C LEU A 495 -18.93 -33.12 22.95
N GLN A 496 -18.39 -32.44 23.98
CA GLN A 496 -17.68 -33.09 25.09
C GLN A 496 -18.59 -34.05 25.87
N LYS A 497 -19.82 -33.62 26.20
CA LYS A 497 -20.80 -34.46 26.90
C LYS A 497 -21.24 -35.67 26.06
N SER A 498 -21.40 -35.47 24.75
CA SER A 498 -21.69 -36.56 23.80
C SER A 498 -20.52 -37.53 23.69
N LEU A 499 -19.28 -37.03 23.68
CA LEU A 499 -18.06 -37.83 23.66
C LEU A 499 -17.91 -38.68 24.92
N GLU A 500 -18.17 -38.14 26.11
CA GLU A 500 -18.12 -38.90 27.37
C GLU A 500 -19.12 -40.06 27.39
N PHE A 501 -20.36 -39.81 26.97
CA PHE A 501 -21.37 -40.86 26.85
C PHE A 501 -20.99 -41.91 25.79
N ALA A 502 -20.47 -41.46 24.64
CA ALA A 502 -19.97 -42.33 23.60
C ALA A 502 -18.74 -43.14 24.05
N GLN A 503 -17.87 -42.61 24.90
CA GLN A 503 -16.69 -43.30 25.44
C GLN A 503 -17.09 -44.43 26.40
N VAL A 504 -18.11 -44.24 27.23
CA VAL A 504 -18.65 -45.31 28.10
C VAL A 504 -19.23 -46.44 27.24
N LEU A 505 -20.04 -46.10 26.23
CA LEU A 505 -20.56 -47.08 25.28
C LEU A 505 -19.46 -47.75 24.45
N THR A 506 -18.41 -46.99 24.08
CA THR A 506 -17.27 -47.51 23.32
C THR A 506 -16.41 -48.42 24.19
N ARG A 507 -16.23 -48.15 25.49
CA ARG A 507 -15.54 -49.07 26.41
C ARG A 507 -16.26 -50.42 26.51
N VAL A 508 -17.59 -50.40 26.63
CA VAL A 508 -18.40 -51.63 26.63
C VAL A 508 -18.29 -52.34 25.27
N ARG A 509 -18.35 -51.59 24.16
CA ARG A 509 -18.19 -52.12 22.79
C ARG A 509 -16.79 -52.69 22.53
N ASP A 510 -15.74 -52.03 22.98
CA ASP A 510 -14.34 -52.44 22.80
C ASP A 510 -14.06 -53.68 23.63
N GLN A 511 -14.64 -53.80 24.82
CA GLN A 511 -14.54 -55.02 25.61
C GLN A 511 -15.26 -56.19 24.91
N ILE A 512 -16.43 -55.94 24.28
CA ILE A 512 -17.13 -56.92 23.44
C ILE A 512 -16.32 -57.27 22.17
N ARG A 513 -15.56 -56.32 21.59
CA ARG A 513 -14.74 -56.52 20.38
C ARG A 513 -13.30 -57.00 20.63
N SER A 514 -12.82 -56.91 21.87
CA SER A 514 -11.41 -57.17 22.23
C SER A 514 -11.02 -58.64 22.11
N THR A 515 -12.00 -59.54 22.02
CA THR A 515 -11.80 -60.97 21.80
C THR A 515 -12.62 -61.38 20.60
N LEU A 516 -12.02 -62.04 19.61
CA LEU A 516 -12.72 -62.63 18.46
C LEU A 516 -13.19 -64.06 18.74
N ASP A 517 -12.93 -64.57 19.94
CA ASP A 517 -13.42 -65.85 20.40
C ASP A 517 -14.89 -65.72 20.82
N LEU A 518 -15.79 -66.30 20.02
CA LEU A 518 -17.24 -66.28 20.22
C LEU A 518 -17.63 -66.67 21.65
N LYS A 519 -16.96 -67.67 22.24
CA LYS A 519 -17.27 -68.12 23.60
C LYS A 519 -16.94 -67.05 24.65
N THR A 520 -15.81 -66.37 24.50
CA THR A 520 -15.38 -65.29 25.39
C THR A 520 -16.24 -64.04 25.24
N ILE A 521 -16.69 -63.73 24.00
CA ILE A 521 -17.63 -62.63 23.72
C ILE A 521 -18.94 -62.85 24.48
N LEU A 522 -19.57 -64.02 24.31
CA LEU A 522 -20.86 -64.33 24.92
C LEU A 522 -20.79 -64.30 26.45
N GLN A 523 -19.72 -64.84 27.05
CA GLN A 523 -19.49 -64.83 28.51
C GLN A 523 -19.30 -63.41 29.05
N THR A 524 -18.62 -62.55 28.30
CA THR A 524 -18.41 -61.16 28.67
C THR A 524 -19.73 -60.40 28.63
N ILE A 525 -20.54 -60.58 27.58
CA ILE A 525 -21.84 -59.91 27.43
C ILE A 525 -22.76 -60.20 28.61
N VAL A 526 -23.00 -61.46 28.97
CA VAL A 526 -23.89 -61.76 30.11
C VAL A 526 -23.37 -61.20 31.42
N ARG A 527 -22.05 -61.13 31.62
CA ARG A 527 -21.45 -60.59 32.84
C ARG A 527 -21.62 -59.08 32.92
N GLU A 528 -21.30 -58.35 31.86
CA GLU A 528 -21.40 -56.89 31.84
C GLU A 528 -22.87 -56.44 31.91
N VAL A 529 -23.78 -57.11 31.19
CA VAL A 529 -25.22 -56.83 31.24
C VAL A 529 -25.77 -57.06 32.64
N ARG A 530 -25.37 -58.15 33.32
CA ARG A 530 -25.77 -58.43 34.70
C ARG A 530 -25.33 -57.31 35.66
N VAL A 531 -24.11 -56.79 35.49
CA VAL A 531 -23.57 -55.70 36.32
C VAL A 531 -24.25 -54.37 36.01
N LEU A 532 -24.47 -54.07 34.74
CA LEU A 532 -25.03 -52.80 34.28
C LEU A 532 -26.50 -52.62 34.66
N LEU A 533 -27.29 -53.70 34.57
CA LEU A 533 -28.71 -53.71 34.94
C LEU A 533 -28.95 -54.11 36.40
N ASP A 534 -27.89 -54.48 37.12
CA ASP A 534 -27.93 -54.97 38.50
C ASP A 534 -28.98 -56.08 38.70
N THR A 535 -28.84 -57.18 37.96
CA THR A 535 -29.81 -58.30 37.97
C THR A 535 -29.22 -59.58 38.58
N ASP A 536 -30.10 -60.49 39.02
CA ASP A 536 -29.71 -61.75 39.67
C ASP A 536 -29.07 -62.73 38.69
N ARG A 537 -29.63 -62.85 37.49
CA ARG A 537 -29.11 -63.75 36.46
C ARG A 537 -29.27 -63.13 35.08
N THR A 538 -28.26 -63.27 34.23
CA THR A 538 -28.37 -62.94 32.80
C THR A 538 -27.92 -64.15 31.99
N VAL A 539 -28.68 -64.49 30.96
CA VAL A 539 -28.41 -65.64 30.10
C VAL A 539 -28.54 -65.29 28.63
N ILE A 540 -27.81 -66.03 27.79
CA ILE A 540 -27.99 -66.03 26.35
C ILE A 540 -28.55 -67.40 25.94
N TYR A 541 -29.68 -67.37 25.25
CA TYR A 541 -30.35 -68.52 24.69
C TYR A 541 -30.16 -68.54 23.17
N GLN A 542 -29.55 -69.57 22.62
CA GLN A 542 -29.28 -69.68 21.19
C GLN A 542 -30.34 -70.53 20.51
N PHE A 543 -30.83 -70.09 19.34
CA PHE A 543 -31.67 -70.91 18.48
C PHE A 543 -30.82 -71.92 17.71
N GLY A 544 -31.12 -73.22 17.84
CA GLY A 544 -30.48 -74.26 17.03
C GLY A 544 -31.05 -74.36 15.61
N ALA A 545 -30.42 -75.16 14.74
CA ALA A 545 -30.92 -75.46 13.39
C ALA A 545 -32.15 -76.41 13.36
N GLY A 546 -32.68 -76.79 14.52
CA GLY A 546 -33.94 -77.54 14.70
C GLY A 546 -34.85 -76.86 15.74
N GLU A 547 -36.00 -77.46 16.04
CA GLU A 547 -37.08 -76.89 16.91
C GLU A 547 -36.71 -76.70 18.40
N HIS A 548 -35.43 -76.77 18.77
CA HIS A 548 -34.97 -76.59 20.15
C HIS A 548 -33.79 -75.63 20.21
N GLY A 549 -33.88 -74.63 21.08
CA GLY A 549 -32.74 -73.81 21.50
C GLY A 549 -32.24 -74.21 22.89
N GLU A 550 -31.07 -73.71 23.25
CA GLU A 550 -30.45 -73.98 24.54
C GLU A 550 -29.77 -72.75 25.14
N VAL A 551 -29.64 -72.72 26.46
CA VAL A 551 -28.87 -71.69 27.15
C VAL A 551 -27.38 -71.98 26.96
N VAL A 552 -26.71 -71.16 26.15
CA VAL A 552 -25.30 -71.34 25.79
C VAL A 552 -24.35 -70.71 26.78
N VAL A 553 -24.78 -69.64 27.45
CA VAL A 553 -23.95 -68.88 28.39
C VAL A 553 -24.81 -68.25 29.48
N GLU A 554 -24.30 -68.24 30.72
CA GLU A 554 -24.96 -67.64 31.88
C GLU A 554 -23.99 -66.84 32.77
N ALA A 555 -24.53 -65.83 33.47
CA ALA A 555 -23.91 -65.12 34.57
C ALA A 555 -24.89 -65.00 35.75
N ILE A 556 -24.45 -65.37 36.95
CA ILE A 556 -25.30 -65.45 38.15
C ILE A 556 -24.71 -64.60 39.29
N ARG A 557 -25.58 -63.94 40.06
CA ARG A 557 -25.28 -63.24 41.32
C ARG A 557 -25.85 -64.04 42.50
N GLY A 558 -25.02 -64.51 43.42
CA GLY A 558 -25.48 -65.26 44.60
C GLY A 558 -25.53 -66.78 44.38
N GLN A 559 -26.36 -67.50 45.14
CA GLN A 559 -26.45 -68.98 45.14
C GLN A 559 -27.69 -69.51 44.39
N TRP A 560 -28.04 -68.90 43.25
CA TRP A 560 -29.11 -69.41 42.39
C TRP A 560 -28.65 -70.62 41.57
N GLN A 561 -29.58 -71.52 41.24
CA GLN A 561 -29.25 -72.73 40.47
C GLN A 561 -28.78 -72.36 39.05
N SER A 562 -27.73 -73.02 38.56
CA SER A 562 -27.26 -72.90 37.17
C SER A 562 -28.29 -73.50 36.20
N ILE A 563 -28.54 -72.80 35.09
CA ILE A 563 -29.48 -73.20 34.03
C ILE A 563 -28.80 -73.38 32.68
N LEU A 564 -27.47 -73.45 32.66
CA LEU A 564 -26.67 -73.69 31.47
C LEU A 564 -27.02 -75.03 30.83
N GLY A 565 -27.22 -75.04 29.50
CA GLY A 565 -27.56 -76.24 28.73
C GLY A 565 -28.99 -76.73 28.89
N ILE A 566 -29.85 -76.02 29.62
CA ILE A 566 -31.28 -76.34 29.69
C ILE A 566 -31.93 -76.03 28.33
N LYS A 567 -32.71 -76.99 27.85
CA LYS A 567 -33.53 -76.88 26.63
C LYS A 567 -34.96 -76.56 27.01
N SER A 568 -35.62 -75.73 26.22
CA SER A 568 -37.01 -75.36 26.42
C SER A 568 -37.96 -76.53 26.09
N PRO A 569 -38.98 -76.83 26.92
CA PRO A 569 -39.98 -77.85 26.60
C PRO A 569 -40.88 -77.42 25.44
N HIS A 570 -40.93 -78.20 24.35
CA HIS A 570 -41.71 -77.89 23.13
C HIS A 570 -43.22 -77.71 23.41
N GLU A 571 -43.78 -78.45 24.38
CA GLU A 571 -45.20 -78.40 24.73
C GLU A 571 -45.60 -77.12 25.50
N CYS A 572 -44.64 -76.36 26.04
CA CYS A 572 -44.91 -75.20 26.89
C CYS A 572 -44.97 -73.86 26.15
N PHE A 573 -44.43 -73.80 24.93
CA PHE A 573 -44.38 -72.57 24.13
C PHE A 573 -45.36 -72.70 22.96
N PRO A 574 -46.36 -71.81 22.81
CA PRO A 574 -47.25 -71.86 21.64
C PRO A 574 -46.44 -71.73 20.35
N GLU A 575 -46.91 -72.38 19.27
CA GLU A 575 -46.26 -72.40 17.93
C GLU A 575 -45.95 -71.00 17.37
N ASP A 576 -46.61 -69.94 17.89
CA ASP A 576 -46.38 -68.52 17.53
C ASP A 576 -45.27 -67.80 18.34
N SER A 577 -44.69 -68.43 19.36
CA SER A 577 -43.70 -67.79 20.26
C SER A 577 -42.36 -67.52 19.56
N ASP A 578 -41.96 -68.42 18.65
CA ASP A 578 -40.75 -68.25 17.85
C ASP A 578 -40.93 -67.10 16.84
N CYS A 579 -42.12 -66.96 16.26
CA CYS A 579 -42.47 -65.82 15.40
C CYS A 579 -42.42 -64.49 16.17
N PHE A 580 -42.87 -64.47 17.42
CA PHE A 580 -42.88 -63.26 18.26
C PHE A 580 -41.47 -62.68 18.45
N TYR A 581 -40.49 -63.47 18.89
CA TYR A 581 -39.14 -62.95 19.13
C TYR A 581 -38.32 -62.78 17.85
N ARG A 582 -38.54 -63.64 16.83
CA ARG A 582 -37.90 -63.46 15.51
C ARG A 582 -38.38 -62.20 14.79
N SER A 583 -39.58 -61.69 15.12
CA SER A 583 -40.08 -60.39 14.64
C SER A 583 -39.47 -59.17 15.35
N GLY A 584 -38.47 -59.36 16.22
CA GLY A 584 -37.77 -58.28 16.92
C GLY A 584 -38.54 -57.68 18.10
N ARG A 585 -39.60 -58.33 18.58
CA ARG A 585 -40.37 -57.88 19.73
C ARG A 585 -39.73 -58.35 21.02
N MET A 586 -39.53 -57.42 21.95
CA MET A 586 -39.07 -57.72 23.31
C MET A 586 -40.25 -58.00 24.25
N ARG A 587 -39.99 -58.72 25.34
CA ARG A 587 -41.01 -59.03 26.36
C ARG A 587 -40.46 -58.74 27.76
N ALA A 588 -41.16 -57.89 28.49
CA ALA A 588 -40.92 -57.65 29.92
C ALA A 588 -42.00 -58.36 30.73
N ILE A 589 -41.59 -59.26 31.62
CA ILE A 589 -42.43 -59.98 32.57
C ILE A 589 -42.08 -59.42 33.95
N ASN A 590 -43.00 -58.66 34.55
CA ASN A 590 -42.71 -57.99 35.82
C ASN A 590 -42.90 -58.93 37.03
N ASP A 591 -43.85 -59.88 36.96
CA ASP A 591 -43.98 -61.01 37.89
C ASP A 591 -44.66 -62.21 37.21
N ILE A 592 -44.12 -63.42 37.36
CA ILE A 592 -44.64 -64.65 36.73
C ILE A 592 -46.02 -65.08 37.27
N TYR A 593 -46.41 -64.61 38.47
CA TYR A 593 -47.69 -64.94 39.11
C TYR A 593 -48.84 -64.01 38.70
N THR A 594 -48.52 -62.77 38.31
CA THR A 594 -49.53 -61.76 37.98
C THR A 594 -49.74 -61.60 36.47
N GLU A 595 -48.75 -61.98 35.67
CA GLU A 595 -48.81 -61.91 34.21
C GLU A 595 -49.59 -63.09 33.60
N ASP A 596 -50.20 -62.85 32.44
CA ASP A 596 -50.96 -63.83 31.68
C ASP A 596 -50.00 -64.80 30.94
N LEU A 597 -49.57 -65.83 31.67
CA LEU A 597 -48.68 -66.89 31.19
C LEU A 597 -49.43 -68.22 31.16
N THR A 598 -49.15 -69.05 30.16
CA THR A 598 -49.68 -70.42 30.13
C THR A 598 -49.17 -71.21 31.35
N PRO A 599 -49.98 -72.13 31.93
CA PRO A 599 -49.56 -72.90 33.10
C PRO A 599 -48.21 -73.61 32.91
N CYS A 600 -47.98 -74.17 31.73
CA CYS A 600 -46.73 -74.83 31.35
C CYS A 600 -45.52 -73.87 31.36
N HIS A 601 -45.68 -72.64 30.83
CA HIS A 601 -44.61 -71.64 30.81
C HIS A 601 -44.31 -71.10 32.22
N ARG A 602 -45.34 -70.90 33.05
CA ARG A 602 -45.15 -70.52 34.46
C ARG A 602 -44.38 -71.59 35.22
N GLU A 603 -44.81 -72.86 35.14
CA GLU A 603 -44.11 -73.98 35.79
C GLU A 603 -42.66 -74.12 35.32
N PHE A 604 -42.39 -73.83 34.04
CA PHE A 604 -41.03 -73.81 33.52
C PHE A 604 -40.19 -72.69 34.15
N LEU A 605 -40.69 -71.45 34.21
CA LEU A 605 -39.98 -70.32 34.85
C LEU A 605 -39.81 -70.51 36.36
N GLU A 606 -40.78 -71.15 37.04
CA GLU A 606 -40.67 -71.52 38.45
C GLU A 606 -39.57 -72.55 38.69
N LYS A 607 -39.45 -73.58 37.83
CA LYS A 607 -38.35 -74.55 37.87
C LYS A 607 -36.98 -73.88 37.71
N LEU A 608 -36.92 -72.77 36.98
CA LEU A 608 -35.71 -71.97 36.80
C LEU A 608 -35.49 -70.93 37.93
N GLN A 609 -36.38 -70.86 38.93
CA GLN A 609 -36.37 -69.90 40.04
C GLN A 609 -36.52 -68.43 39.62
N VAL A 610 -37.23 -68.16 38.52
CA VAL A 610 -37.41 -66.79 37.98
C VAL A 610 -38.66 -66.13 38.57
N ARG A 611 -38.55 -64.87 39.02
CA ARG A 611 -39.69 -64.05 39.46
C ARG A 611 -40.07 -62.96 38.46
N ALA A 612 -39.09 -62.26 37.90
CA ALA A 612 -39.29 -61.33 36.79
C ALA A 612 -38.28 -61.60 35.68
N SER A 613 -38.63 -61.27 34.42
CA SER A 613 -37.79 -61.57 33.27
C SER A 613 -37.91 -60.52 32.18
N LEU A 614 -36.78 -59.99 31.72
CA LEU A 614 -36.70 -59.13 30.54
C LEU A 614 -36.02 -59.90 29.41
N ILE A 615 -36.75 -60.12 28.31
CA ILE A 615 -36.33 -60.95 27.18
C ILE A 615 -36.21 -60.06 25.95
N VAL A 616 -35.02 -60.04 25.35
CA VAL A 616 -34.70 -59.19 24.21
C VAL A 616 -34.08 -60.04 23.09
N PRO A 617 -34.58 -59.95 21.85
CA PRO A 617 -34.00 -60.69 20.72
C PRO A 617 -32.68 -60.07 20.26
N MET A 618 -31.71 -60.94 19.94
CA MET A 618 -30.41 -60.58 19.40
C MET A 618 -30.46 -60.68 17.87
N ILE A 619 -30.79 -59.56 17.24
CA ILE A 619 -30.93 -59.44 15.78
C ILE A 619 -29.93 -58.42 15.26
N ALA A 620 -29.11 -58.80 14.27
CA ALA A 620 -28.33 -57.86 13.48
C ALA A 620 -29.21 -57.30 12.35
N LYS A 621 -28.99 -56.05 11.92
CA LYS A 621 -29.78 -55.42 10.84
C LYS A 621 -29.87 -56.35 9.63
N ASP A 622 -31.10 -56.69 9.25
CA ASP A 622 -31.46 -57.56 8.11
C ASP A 622 -31.00 -59.03 8.20
N ALA A 623 -30.62 -59.52 9.39
CA ALA A 623 -30.20 -60.90 9.64
C ALA A 623 -31.25 -61.71 10.42
N GLU A 624 -31.17 -63.04 10.33
CA GLU A 624 -31.98 -63.93 11.17
C GLU A 624 -31.65 -63.75 12.67
N CYS A 625 -32.66 -63.90 13.53
CA CYS A 625 -32.47 -63.81 14.97
C CYS A 625 -31.53 -64.91 15.46
N TRP A 626 -30.36 -64.51 15.96
CA TRP A 626 -29.31 -65.44 16.39
C TRP A 626 -29.65 -66.12 17.72
N GLY A 627 -30.32 -65.38 18.62
CA GLY A 627 -30.69 -65.85 19.95
C GLY A 627 -31.43 -64.80 20.78
N LEU A 628 -31.65 -65.08 22.05
CA LEU A 628 -32.27 -64.19 23.03
C LEU A 628 -31.27 -63.83 24.13
N LEU A 629 -31.22 -62.55 24.48
CA LEU A 629 -30.54 -62.07 25.67
C LEU A 629 -31.59 -61.83 26.76
N ILE A 630 -31.44 -62.51 27.89
CA ILE A 630 -32.46 -62.56 28.93
C ILE A 630 -31.87 -62.14 30.26
N ALA A 631 -32.49 -61.17 30.92
CA ALA A 631 -32.18 -60.76 32.29
C ALA A 631 -33.30 -61.22 33.23
N HIS A 632 -32.94 -61.92 34.29
CA HIS A 632 -33.84 -62.47 35.30
C HIS A 632 -33.62 -61.82 36.65
N GLU A 633 -34.72 -61.53 37.33
CA GLU A 633 -34.78 -61.25 38.76
C GLU A 633 -35.37 -62.49 39.44
N CYS A 634 -34.61 -63.10 40.34
CA CYS A 634 -35.00 -64.33 41.05
C CYS A 634 -35.49 -64.01 42.46
N SER A 635 -35.05 -62.88 43.02
CA SER A 635 -35.36 -62.40 44.36
C SER A 635 -36.82 -61.97 44.55
N GLY A 636 -37.45 -61.39 43.52
CA GLY A 636 -38.82 -60.86 43.61
C GLY A 636 -39.33 -60.23 42.30
N PRO A 637 -40.56 -59.67 42.31
CA PRO A 637 -41.11 -58.94 41.16
C PRO A 637 -40.33 -57.66 40.89
N ARG A 638 -40.17 -57.29 39.61
CA ARG A 638 -39.43 -56.10 39.17
C ARG A 638 -40.13 -55.40 38.02
N VAL A 639 -40.26 -54.08 38.12
CA VAL A 639 -40.72 -53.23 37.01
C VAL A 639 -39.51 -52.78 36.21
N TRP A 640 -39.53 -53.01 34.89
CA TRP A 640 -38.42 -52.66 33.99
C TRP A 640 -38.60 -51.25 33.39
N PRO A 641 -37.77 -50.24 33.72
CA PRO A 641 -37.85 -48.89 33.14
C PRO A 641 -37.59 -48.86 31.63
N THR A 642 -38.18 -47.92 30.90
CA THR A 642 -37.99 -47.76 29.44
C THR A 642 -36.52 -47.56 29.07
N ALA A 643 -35.74 -46.82 29.87
CA ALA A 643 -34.32 -46.64 29.65
C ALA A 643 -33.52 -47.95 29.77
N GLU A 644 -33.89 -48.87 30.69
CA GLU A 644 -33.25 -50.19 30.83
C GLU A 644 -33.64 -51.12 29.69
N GLN A 645 -34.90 -51.03 29.24
CA GLN A 645 -35.41 -51.77 28.08
C GLN A 645 -34.67 -51.37 26.80
N GLU A 646 -34.57 -50.07 26.52
CA GLU A 646 -33.83 -49.52 25.38
C GLU A 646 -32.34 -49.83 25.47
N LEU A 647 -31.75 -49.76 26.66
CA LEU A 647 -30.36 -50.11 26.89
C LEU A 647 -30.08 -51.59 26.59
N LEU A 648 -30.91 -52.51 27.10
CA LEU A 648 -30.75 -53.93 26.83
C LEU A 648 -31.00 -54.27 25.35
N GLN A 649 -31.97 -53.61 24.71
CA GLN A 649 -32.21 -53.74 23.26
C GLN A 649 -31.01 -53.26 22.43
N ASN A 650 -30.39 -52.15 22.82
CA ASN A 650 -29.19 -51.65 22.17
C ASN A 650 -28.00 -52.59 22.37
N LEU A 651 -27.82 -53.13 23.57
CA LEU A 651 -26.75 -54.10 23.87
C LEU A 651 -26.96 -55.43 23.16
N ALA A 652 -28.20 -55.94 23.08
CA ALA A 652 -28.55 -57.16 22.34
C ALA A 652 -28.28 -56.99 20.84
N SER A 653 -28.63 -55.83 20.27
CA SER A 653 -28.32 -55.51 18.87
C SER A 653 -26.81 -55.43 18.62
N GLN A 654 -26.05 -54.81 19.53
CA GLN A 654 -24.60 -54.73 19.42
C GLN A 654 -23.93 -56.09 19.59
N ALA A 655 -24.42 -56.93 20.50
CA ALA A 655 -23.97 -58.31 20.68
C ALA A 655 -24.23 -59.15 19.42
N ALA A 656 -25.40 -59.04 18.80
CA ALA A 656 -25.72 -59.69 17.53
C ALA A 656 -24.77 -59.23 16.40
N ILE A 657 -24.48 -57.92 16.33
CA ILE A 657 -23.51 -57.36 15.38
C ILE A 657 -22.09 -57.87 15.67
N ALA A 658 -21.67 -57.98 16.93
CA ALA A 658 -20.33 -58.45 17.28
C ALA A 658 -20.13 -59.93 16.94
N ILE A 659 -21.17 -60.76 17.14
CA ILE A 659 -21.18 -62.17 16.73
C ILE A 659 -21.09 -62.26 15.20
N HIS A 660 -21.92 -61.50 14.49
CA HIS A 660 -21.87 -61.44 13.03
C HIS A 660 -20.54 -60.87 12.50
N GLN A 661 -19.92 -59.93 13.23
CA GLN A 661 -18.60 -59.37 12.91
C GLN A 661 -17.46 -60.36 13.18
N ALA A 662 -17.54 -61.22 14.19
CA ALA A 662 -16.55 -62.28 14.38
C ALA A 662 -16.57 -63.26 13.21
N GLU A 663 -17.77 -63.59 12.71
CA GLU A 663 -17.97 -64.39 11.49
C GLU A 663 -17.47 -63.65 10.24
N LEU A 664 -17.89 -62.40 10.03
CA LEU A 664 -17.46 -61.57 8.90
C LEU A 664 -15.98 -61.13 8.94
N TYR A 665 -15.34 -61.06 10.11
CA TYR A 665 -13.93 -60.72 10.25
C TYR A 665 -13.05 -61.86 9.75
N GLN A 666 -13.49 -63.10 9.94
CA GLN A 666 -12.88 -64.27 9.30
C GLN A 666 -12.92 -64.14 7.77
N ASP A 667 -13.99 -63.57 7.22
CA ASP A 667 -14.12 -63.27 5.79
C ASP A 667 -13.33 -62.00 5.37
N SER A 668 -13.28 -60.98 6.23
CA SER A 668 -12.59 -59.70 6.01
C SER A 668 -11.07 -59.80 6.08
N LEU A 669 -10.51 -60.74 6.88
CA LEU A 669 -9.07 -61.05 6.86
C LEU A 669 -8.59 -61.45 5.46
N ASN A 670 -9.46 -62.08 4.66
CA ASN A 670 -9.16 -62.40 3.27
C ASN A 670 -9.27 -61.17 2.33
N ALA A 671 -10.10 -60.19 2.66
CA ALA A 671 -10.29 -58.96 1.89
C ALA A 671 -9.27 -57.84 2.21
N ALA A 672 -8.82 -57.73 3.48
CA ALA A 672 -7.88 -56.70 3.95
C ALA A 672 -6.50 -56.79 3.28
N ALA A 673 -6.09 -57.97 2.81
CA ALA A 673 -4.90 -58.14 1.98
C ALA A 673 -5.00 -57.39 0.64
N ALA A 674 -6.20 -57.25 0.07
CA ALA A 674 -6.44 -56.57 -1.20
C ALA A 674 -6.50 -55.03 -1.06
N ASP A 675 -7.04 -54.52 0.06
CA ASP A 675 -7.14 -53.08 0.29
C ASP A 675 -5.81 -52.44 0.73
N ARG A 676 -4.92 -53.20 1.37
CA ARG A 676 -3.56 -52.73 1.68
C ARG A 676 -2.75 -52.41 0.41
N ALA A 677 -2.94 -53.21 -0.64
CA ALA A 677 -2.33 -52.95 -1.95
C ALA A 677 -2.85 -51.65 -2.60
N LYS A 678 -4.15 -51.34 -2.45
CA LYS A 678 -4.75 -50.09 -2.95
C LYS A 678 -4.29 -48.87 -2.17
N ALA A 679 -4.16 -48.98 -0.85
CA ALA A 679 -3.70 -47.88 0.01
C ALA A 679 -2.24 -47.47 -0.28
N GLU A 680 -1.35 -48.43 -0.54
CA GLU A 680 0.03 -48.15 -0.98
C GLU A 680 0.08 -47.45 -2.35
N GLN A 681 -0.82 -47.82 -3.27
CA GLN A 681 -0.93 -47.17 -4.57
C GLN A 681 -1.44 -45.73 -4.45
N LEU A 682 -2.39 -45.48 -3.54
CA LEU A 682 -2.92 -44.14 -3.28
C LEU A 682 -1.87 -43.23 -2.63
N ALA A 683 -1.11 -43.72 -1.64
CA ALA A 683 -0.03 -42.97 -1.01
C ALA A 683 1.04 -42.53 -2.03
N LYS A 684 1.46 -43.44 -2.93
CA LYS A 684 2.38 -43.13 -4.03
C LYS A 684 1.83 -42.04 -4.97
N THR A 685 0.52 -42.01 -5.20
CA THR A 685 -0.13 -41.03 -6.07
C THR A 685 -0.19 -39.63 -5.45
N VAL A 686 -0.45 -39.54 -4.15
CA VAL A 686 -0.48 -38.26 -3.41
C VAL A 686 0.90 -37.61 -3.37
N THR A 687 1.96 -38.37 -3.08
CA THR A 687 3.33 -37.84 -3.11
C THR A 687 3.72 -37.35 -4.51
N LYS A 688 3.31 -38.06 -5.56
CA LYS A 688 3.55 -37.66 -6.96
C LYS A 688 2.85 -36.34 -7.30
N LEU A 689 1.60 -36.16 -6.88
CA LEU A 689 0.84 -34.92 -7.10
C LEU A 689 1.47 -33.72 -6.38
N HIS A 690 1.87 -33.88 -5.13
CA HIS A 690 2.49 -32.80 -4.36
C HIS A 690 3.81 -32.31 -4.97
N ASN A 691 4.67 -33.25 -5.40
CA ASN A 691 5.91 -32.93 -6.09
C ASN A 691 5.66 -32.20 -7.43
N THR A 692 4.63 -32.62 -8.17
CA THR A 692 4.23 -31.98 -9.44
C THR A 692 3.76 -30.54 -9.21
N GLN A 693 2.99 -30.29 -8.15
CA GLN A 693 2.48 -28.96 -7.82
C GLN A 693 3.60 -27.98 -7.45
N ALA A 694 4.56 -28.41 -6.62
CA ALA A 694 5.71 -27.58 -6.26
C ALA A 694 6.57 -27.22 -7.48
N GLN A 695 6.73 -28.16 -8.42
CA GLN A 695 7.45 -27.95 -9.68
C GLN A 695 6.76 -26.91 -10.57
N LEU A 696 5.42 -26.94 -10.65
CA LEU A 696 4.64 -25.96 -11.43
C LEU A 696 4.76 -24.54 -10.87
N ILE A 697 4.64 -24.38 -9.55
CA ILE A 697 4.77 -23.07 -8.88
C ILE A 697 6.15 -22.45 -9.13
N GLN A 698 7.21 -23.26 -9.07
CA GLN A 698 8.56 -22.76 -9.30
C GLN A 698 8.82 -22.44 -10.78
N THR A 699 8.22 -23.21 -11.69
CA THR A 699 8.25 -22.93 -13.13
C THR A 699 7.55 -21.61 -13.45
N GLU A 700 6.38 -21.37 -12.85
CA GLU A 700 5.61 -20.13 -13.01
C GLU A 700 6.37 -18.90 -12.47
N LYS A 701 7.00 -19.01 -11.29
CA LYS A 701 7.84 -17.93 -10.74
C LYS A 701 9.01 -17.57 -11.66
N MET A 702 9.68 -18.56 -12.24
CA MET A 702 10.80 -18.33 -13.15
C MET A 702 10.33 -17.72 -14.48
N SER A 703 9.18 -18.16 -15.00
CA SER A 703 8.62 -17.62 -16.25
C SER A 703 8.12 -16.17 -16.09
N SER A 704 7.45 -15.87 -14.96
CA SER A 704 7.02 -14.51 -14.61
C SER A 704 8.21 -13.55 -14.44
N LEU A 705 9.27 -14.00 -13.76
CA LEU A 705 10.52 -13.25 -13.65
C LEU A 705 11.18 -13.07 -15.04
N GLY A 706 11.13 -14.10 -15.89
CA GLY A 706 11.62 -14.10 -17.26
C GLY A 706 11.03 -12.99 -18.12
N GLN A 707 9.70 -12.82 -18.07
CA GLN A 707 8.96 -11.79 -18.80
C GLN A 707 9.25 -10.36 -18.31
N LEU A 708 9.27 -10.15 -16.98
CA LEU A 708 9.56 -8.84 -16.39
C LEU A 708 10.99 -8.38 -16.71
N VAL A 709 11.96 -9.28 -16.56
CA VAL A 709 13.36 -9.01 -16.85
C VAL A 709 13.57 -8.67 -18.33
N ALA A 710 12.85 -9.30 -19.25
CA ALA A 710 12.95 -9.00 -20.68
C ALA A 710 12.49 -7.56 -21.02
N GLY A 711 11.44 -7.07 -20.35
CA GLY A 711 10.97 -5.69 -20.50
C GLY A 711 11.98 -4.69 -19.92
N VAL A 712 12.40 -4.90 -18.66
CA VAL A 712 13.37 -4.05 -17.97
C VAL A 712 14.71 -4.01 -18.71
N ALA A 713 15.18 -5.14 -19.25
CA ALA A 713 16.42 -5.18 -20.04
C ALA A 713 16.34 -4.36 -21.34
N HIS A 714 15.16 -4.29 -21.97
CA HIS A 714 14.96 -3.43 -23.14
C HIS A 714 14.96 -1.94 -22.74
N GLU A 715 14.33 -1.60 -21.63
CA GLU A 715 14.25 -0.22 -21.13
C GLU A 715 15.60 0.31 -20.63
N ILE A 716 16.46 -0.54 -20.05
CA ILE A 716 17.82 -0.14 -19.62
C ILE A 716 18.77 -0.06 -20.82
N ASN A 717 18.68 -0.97 -21.80
CA ASN A 717 19.58 -0.96 -22.95
C ASN A 717 19.45 0.32 -23.80
N ASN A 718 18.26 0.90 -23.89
CA ASN A 718 18.02 2.10 -24.70
C ASN A 718 18.88 3.29 -24.23
N PRO A 719 18.78 3.80 -22.98
CA PRO A 719 19.62 4.89 -22.50
C PRO A 719 21.11 4.53 -22.47
N VAL A 720 21.48 3.29 -22.16
CA VAL A 720 22.87 2.82 -22.14
C VAL A 720 23.52 2.90 -23.52
N ASN A 721 22.81 2.48 -24.57
CA ASN A 721 23.30 2.59 -25.95
C ASN A 721 23.49 4.04 -26.39
N PHE A 722 22.57 4.95 -25.99
CA PHE A 722 22.74 6.38 -26.24
C PHE A 722 23.99 6.94 -25.57
N ILE A 723 24.23 6.61 -24.30
CA ILE A 723 25.41 7.08 -23.56
C ILE A 723 26.69 6.51 -24.18
N TYR A 724 26.72 5.20 -24.50
CA TYR A 724 27.88 4.55 -25.09
C TYR A 724 28.26 5.16 -26.44
N GLY A 725 27.28 5.39 -27.32
CA GLY A 725 27.49 6.03 -28.62
C GLY A 725 28.06 7.44 -28.49
N ASN A 726 27.47 8.26 -27.61
CA ASN A 726 27.94 9.63 -27.37
C ASN A 726 29.34 9.69 -26.74
N LEU A 727 29.68 8.77 -25.84
CA LEU A 727 31.03 8.70 -25.24
C LEU A 727 32.11 8.41 -26.28
N SER A 728 31.80 7.61 -27.30
CA SER A 728 32.74 7.35 -28.40
C SER A 728 33.07 8.64 -29.16
N HIS A 729 32.05 9.42 -29.52
CA HIS A 729 32.22 10.71 -30.20
C HIS A 729 32.90 11.75 -29.30
N ALA A 730 32.50 11.83 -28.03
CA ALA A 730 33.12 12.76 -27.07
C ALA A 730 34.62 12.46 -26.87
N SER A 731 35.01 11.18 -26.84
CA SER A 731 36.42 10.78 -26.78
C SER A 731 37.20 11.16 -28.04
N GLU A 732 36.57 11.13 -29.21
CA GLU A 732 37.17 11.55 -30.48
C GLU A 732 37.34 13.07 -30.53
N TYR A 733 36.29 13.83 -30.22
CA TYR A 733 36.35 15.31 -30.14
C TYR A 733 37.38 15.79 -29.13
N THR A 734 37.51 15.11 -27.99
CA THR A 734 38.51 15.43 -26.98
C THR A 734 39.92 15.21 -27.51
N LYS A 735 40.17 14.11 -28.24
CA LYS A 735 41.47 13.87 -28.87
C LYS A 735 41.81 14.92 -29.91
N ASP A 736 40.85 15.31 -30.75
CA ASP A 736 41.05 16.31 -31.80
C ASP A 736 41.34 17.69 -31.20
N LEU A 737 40.61 18.08 -30.14
CA LEU A 737 40.84 19.33 -29.40
C LEU A 737 42.22 19.35 -28.72
N LEU A 738 42.60 18.28 -28.02
CA LEU A 738 43.92 18.17 -27.40
C LEU A 738 45.04 18.21 -28.44
N CYS A 739 44.85 17.55 -29.59
CA CYS A 739 45.79 17.59 -30.71
C CYS A 739 45.98 19.02 -31.24
N LEU A 740 44.90 19.78 -31.41
CA LEU A 740 44.96 21.18 -31.85
C LEU A 740 45.67 22.07 -30.82
N VAL A 741 45.36 21.90 -29.54
CA VAL A 741 46.00 22.65 -28.45
C VAL A 741 47.51 22.36 -28.41
N GLU A 742 47.90 21.10 -28.57
CA GLU A 742 49.30 20.70 -28.60
C GLU A 742 50.06 21.28 -29.81
N LEU A 743 49.42 21.31 -30.99
CA LEU A 743 49.95 21.98 -32.18
C LEU A 743 50.17 23.48 -31.96
N TYR A 744 49.23 24.16 -31.29
CA TYR A 744 49.38 25.57 -30.92
C TYR A 744 50.56 25.79 -29.97
N ARG A 745 50.75 24.91 -28.97
CA ARG A 745 51.90 24.98 -28.05
C ARG A 745 53.24 24.79 -28.76
N GLN A 746 53.31 23.88 -29.73
CA GLN A 746 54.53 23.61 -30.48
C GLN A 746 54.93 24.77 -31.40
N HIS A 747 53.96 25.41 -32.05
CA HIS A 747 54.22 26.47 -33.02
C HIS A 747 54.16 27.89 -32.44
N TYR A 748 53.64 28.07 -31.22
CA TYR A 748 53.55 29.35 -30.54
C TYR A 748 54.14 29.31 -29.11
N PRO A 749 55.45 29.09 -28.97
CA PRO A 749 56.11 28.84 -27.67
C PRO A 749 56.23 30.07 -26.76
N ASN A 750 56.03 31.28 -27.29
CA ASN A 750 55.96 32.53 -26.51
C ASN A 750 54.59 33.19 -26.70
N PRO A 751 53.53 32.67 -26.06
CA PRO A 751 52.21 33.28 -26.09
C PRO A 751 52.19 34.64 -25.38
N ASN A 752 51.17 35.46 -25.66
CA ASN A 752 50.99 36.72 -24.94
C ASN A 752 50.70 36.43 -23.44
N PRO A 753 50.89 37.42 -22.54
CA PRO A 753 50.71 37.21 -21.10
C PRO A 753 49.32 36.72 -20.71
N GLU A 754 48.28 37.21 -21.39
CA GLU A 754 46.87 36.84 -21.12
C GLU A 754 46.60 35.35 -21.40
N ILE A 755 47.18 34.80 -22.49
CA ILE A 755 47.06 33.38 -22.83
C ILE A 755 47.89 32.53 -21.88
N SER A 756 49.06 33.02 -21.44
CA SER A 756 49.91 32.30 -20.48
C SER A 756 49.24 32.19 -19.11
N GLU A 757 48.65 33.28 -18.62
CA GLU A 757 47.93 33.32 -17.34
C GLU A 757 46.67 32.44 -17.38
N CYS A 758 45.90 32.49 -18.46
CA CYS A 758 44.74 31.63 -18.67
C CYS A 758 45.13 30.14 -18.81
N SER A 759 46.26 29.83 -19.47
CA SER A 759 46.76 28.46 -19.59
C SER A 759 47.25 27.88 -18.25
N GLU A 760 47.85 28.70 -17.39
CA GLU A 760 48.23 28.30 -16.02
C GLU A 760 47.01 28.13 -15.11
N GLU A 761 45.99 28.99 -15.25
CA GLU A 761 44.73 28.89 -14.48
C GLU A 761 43.92 27.63 -14.86
N ILE A 762 43.91 27.26 -16.14
CA ILE A 762 43.18 26.09 -16.67
C ILE A 762 43.91 24.76 -16.41
N ASP A 763 45.23 24.78 -16.19
CA ASP A 763 46.09 23.60 -16.04
C ASP A 763 45.91 22.59 -17.20
N ILE A 764 46.36 23.00 -18.39
CA ILE A 764 46.20 22.23 -19.63
C ILE A 764 46.89 20.86 -19.54
N GLU A 765 48.05 20.76 -18.87
CA GLU A 765 48.75 19.50 -18.60
C GLU A 765 47.86 18.51 -17.83
N PHE A 766 47.22 18.96 -16.75
CA PHE A 766 46.31 18.11 -15.99
C PHE A 766 45.09 17.68 -16.82
N LEU A 767 44.48 18.61 -17.57
CA LEU A 767 43.32 18.31 -18.42
C LEU A 767 43.65 17.32 -19.54
N ALA A 768 44.83 17.45 -20.16
CA ALA A 768 45.29 16.54 -21.21
C ALA A 768 45.44 15.10 -20.69
N GLU A 769 45.78 14.93 -19.41
CA GLU A 769 45.85 13.63 -18.77
C GLU A 769 44.52 13.11 -18.24
N ASP A 770 43.73 13.94 -17.55
CA ASP A 770 42.58 13.50 -16.77
C ASP A 770 41.31 13.33 -17.62
N LEU A 771 41.06 14.23 -18.58
CA LEU A 771 39.86 14.20 -19.40
C LEU A 771 39.73 12.90 -20.23
N PRO A 772 40.81 12.38 -20.88
CA PRO A 772 40.76 11.06 -21.51
C PRO A 772 40.54 9.90 -20.51
N LYS A 773 41.10 9.98 -19.29
CA LYS A 773 40.92 8.97 -18.24
C LYS A 773 39.46 8.93 -17.76
N ILE A 774 38.82 10.09 -17.56
CA ILE A 774 37.40 10.20 -17.18
C ILE A 774 36.50 9.58 -18.24
N LEU A 775 36.68 9.95 -19.51
CA LEU A 775 35.89 9.40 -20.61
C LEU A 775 36.11 7.88 -20.77
N GLY A 776 37.34 7.41 -20.57
CA GLY A 776 37.66 5.99 -20.51
C GLY A 776 36.95 5.25 -19.38
N SER A 777 36.93 5.82 -18.18
CA SER A 777 36.23 5.27 -17.02
C SER A 777 34.72 5.18 -17.24
N MET A 778 34.11 6.24 -17.78
CA MET A 778 32.69 6.25 -18.13
C MET A 778 32.37 5.17 -19.18
N LYS A 779 33.23 5.00 -20.19
CA LYS A 779 33.07 3.96 -21.21
C LYS A 779 33.11 2.55 -20.62
N ILE A 780 34.04 2.28 -19.70
CA ILE A 780 34.13 0.99 -18.97
C ILE A 780 32.86 0.77 -18.13
N GLY A 781 32.37 1.79 -17.43
CA GLY A 781 31.15 1.70 -16.63
C GLY A 781 29.92 1.36 -17.47
N VAL A 782 29.76 2.02 -18.62
CA VAL A 782 28.63 1.79 -19.53
C VAL A 782 28.71 0.42 -20.20
N GLU A 783 29.91 -0.03 -20.61
CA GLU A 783 30.10 -1.39 -21.15
C GLU A 783 29.76 -2.45 -20.10
N ARG A 784 30.11 -2.22 -18.83
CA ARG A 784 29.75 -3.12 -17.73
C ARG A 784 28.25 -3.20 -17.50
N ILE A 785 27.53 -2.07 -17.57
CA ILE A 785 26.06 -2.07 -17.49
C ILE A 785 25.48 -2.83 -18.67
N ARG A 786 26.00 -2.62 -19.89
CA ARG A 786 25.57 -3.34 -21.09
C ARG A 786 25.76 -4.85 -20.93
N GLN A 787 26.91 -5.29 -20.44
CA GLN A 787 27.17 -6.71 -20.14
C GLN A 787 26.21 -7.28 -19.11
N LEU A 788 25.94 -6.55 -18.01
CA LEU A 788 24.97 -6.96 -16.99
C LEU A 788 23.56 -7.14 -17.58
N VAL A 789 23.12 -6.19 -18.40
CA VAL A 789 21.79 -6.25 -19.02
C VAL A 789 21.71 -7.39 -20.05
N VAL A 790 22.78 -7.64 -20.80
CA VAL A 790 22.87 -8.78 -21.74
C VAL A 790 22.82 -10.10 -20.99
N SER A 791 23.63 -10.29 -19.95
CA SER A 791 23.62 -11.51 -19.13
C SER A 791 22.28 -11.74 -18.43
N LEU A 792 21.65 -10.66 -17.93
CA LEU A 792 20.33 -10.74 -17.32
C LEU A 792 19.26 -11.14 -18.35
N ARG A 793 19.35 -10.61 -19.58
CA ARG A 793 18.49 -10.97 -20.70
C ARG A 793 18.71 -12.41 -21.18
N ASN A 794 19.96 -12.88 -21.24
CA ASN A 794 20.28 -14.25 -21.65
C ASN A 794 19.82 -15.26 -20.60
N PHE A 795 19.95 -14.93 -19.30
CA PHE A 795 19.39 -15.71 -18.21
C PHE A 795 17.85 -15.81 -18.29
N SER A 796 17.17 -14.72 -18.68
CA SER A 796 15.71 -14.64 -18.72
C SER A 796 15.06 -15.21 -20.00
N ARG A 797 15.76 -15.16 -21.15
CA ARG A 797 15.21 -15.53 -22.48
C ARG A 797 15.36 -17.00 -22.88
N LEU A 798 15.84 -17.87 -22.00
CA LEU A 798 15.95 -19.31 -22.26
C LEU A 798 14.66 -20.09 -21.98
N ASP A 799 13.51 -19.42 -21.90
CA ASP A 799 12.18 -19.99 -21.71
C ASP A 799 11.57 -20.60 -23.00
N GLN A 800 12.38 -20.83 -24.04
CA GLN A 800 11.93 -21.66 -25.16
C GLN A 800 11.97 -23.11 -24.71
N ALA A 801 10.81 -23.77 -24.60
CA ALA A 801 10.64 -25.16 -24.17
C ALA A 801 11.30 -26.23 -25.10
N GLN A 802 12.30 -25.85 -25.89
CA GLN A 802 12.97 -26.67 -26.90
C GLN A 802 14.45 -26.84 -26.56
N LYS A 803 14.98 -28.04 -26.75
CA LYS A 803 16.43 -28.29 -26.70
C LYS A 803 17.11 -27.52 -27.82
N LYS A 804 18.24 -26.88 -27.52
CA LYS A 804 19.09 -26.22 -28.51
C LYS A 804 20.55 -26.45 -28.16
N GLY A 805 21.43 -26.40 -29.15
CA GLY A 805 22.87 -26.33 -28.92
C GLY A 805 23.19 -25.02 -28.19
N VAL A 806 23.65 -25.12 -26.95
CA VAL A 806 23.98 -23.97 -26.10
C VAL A 806 25.40 -24.11 -25.57
N ASP A 807 26.07 -22.97 -25.47
CA ASP A 807 27.35 -22.85 -24.78
C ASP A 807 27.12 -22.86 -23.25
N ILE A 808 27.61 -23.90 -22.59
CA ILE A 808 27.48 -24.07 -21.14
C ILE A 808 28.26 -23.00 -20.37
N HIS A 809 29.39 -22.53 -20.90
CA HIS A 809 30.20 -21.51 -20.24
C HIS A 809 29.45 -20.19 -20.15
N GLU A 810 28.66 -19.83 -21.17
CA GLU A 810 27.82 -18.63 -21.15
C GLU A 810 26.77 -18.68 -20.02
N GLY A 811 26.18 -19.86 -19.78
CA GLY A 811 25.22 -20.08 -18.70
C GLY A 811 25.83 -19.95 -17.30
N ILE A 812 27.02 -20.52 -17.10
CA ILE A 812 27.78 -20.43 -15.85
C ILE A 812 28.22 -18.98 -15.60
N ASP A 813 28.75 -18.30 -16.62
CA ASP A 813 29.23 -16.93 -16.48
C ASP A 813 28.10 -15.93 -16.22
N SER A 814 26.94 -16.13 -16.85
CA SER A 814 25.74 -15.34 -16.55
C SER A 814 25.27 -15.53 -15.11
N THR A 815 25.31 -16.77 -14.61
CA THR A 815 24.98 -17.13 -13.23
C THR A 815 25.93 -16.45 -12.23
N LEU A 816 27.23 -16.52 -12.48
CA LEU A 816 28.25 -15.86 -11.66
C LEU A 816 28.10 -14.33 -11.64
N LEU A 817 27.71 -13.74 -12.77
CA LEU A 817 27.48 -12.30 -12.86
C LEU A 817 26.26 -11.85 -12.04
N ILE A 818 25.17 -12.62 -12.05
CA ILE A 818 23.98 -12.35 -11.22
C ILE A 818 24.32 -12.48 -9.72
N LEU A 819 25.11 -13.50 -9.37
CA LEU A 819 25.58 -13.72 -8.00
C LEU A 819 26.75 -12.83 -7.59
N GLN A 820 27.23 -11.92 -8.45
CA GLN A 820 28.40 -11.08 -8.20
C GLN A 820 28.28 -10.26 -6.90
N HIS A 821 27.08 -9.81 -6.54
CA HIS A 821 26.85 -9.06 -5.29
C HIS A 821 27.05 -9.89 -4.02
N ARG A 822 26.93 -11.22 -4.12
CA ARG A 822 27.19 -12.17 -3.03
C ARG A 822 28.63 -12.68 -3.00
N ILE A 823 29.35 -12.52 -4.12
CA ILE A 823 30.74 -12.96 -4.29
C ILE A 823 31.73 -11.86 -3.84
N LYS A 824 31.41 -10.58 -4.05
CA LYS A 824 32.28 -9.44 -3.69
C LYS A 824 32.22 -9.11 -2.19
N ALA A 825 33.35 -8.66 -1.62
CA ALA A 825 33.42 -8.15 -0.24
C ALA A 825 32.36 -7.08 0.03
N GLN A 826 31.70 -7.21 1.19
CA GLN A 826 30.84 -6.21 1.81
C GLN A 826 31.35 -5.96 3.24
N SER A 827 30.82 -4.94 3.92
CA SER A 827 31.28 -4.50 5.26
C SER A 827 31.40 -5.62 6.31
N ASP A 828 30.68 -6.73 6.12
CA ASP A 828 30.59 -7.87 7.06
C ASP A 828 31.08 -9.23 6.49
N ARG A 829 31.70 -9.29 5.29
CA ARG A 829 32.06 -10.58 4.63
C ARG A 829 33.31 -10.51 3.76
N ALA A 830 34.16 -11.55 3.80
CA ALA A 830 35.29 -11.71 2.91
C ALA A 830 34.86 -11.95 1.44
N THR A 831 35.71 -11.57 0.47
CA THR A 831 35.46 -11.86 -0.95
C THR A 831 35.60 -13.36 -1.22
N VAL A 832 34.65 -13.95 -1.94
CA VAL A 832 34.75 -15.32 -2.43
C VAL A 832 35.55 -15.34 -3.73
N GLU A 833 36.64 -16.10 -3.75
CA GLU A 833 37.48 -16.31 -4.93
C GLU A 833 36.84 -17.34 -5.87
N ILE A 834 36.75 -17.03 -7.17
CA ILE A 834 36.19 -17.95 -8.17
C ILE A 834 37.30 -18.44 -9.08
N ILE A 835 37.59 -19.74 -9.05
CA ILE A 835 38.57 -20.39 -9.93
C ILE A 835 37.82 -21.05 -11.09
N LYS A 836 38.10 -20.65 -12.33
CA LYS A 836 37.47 -21.18 -13.55
C LYS A 836 38.46 -22.03 -14.34
N GLU A 837 38.18 -23.32 -14.48
CA GLU A 837 38.95 -24.29 -15.25
C GLU A 837 38.07 -24.81 -16.39
N TYR A 838 37.89 -23.99 -17.43
CA TYR A 838 37.03 -24.32 -18.55
C TYR A 838 37.78 -25.16 -19.60
N GLY A 839 37.36 -26.41 -19.79
CA GLY A 839 37.80 -27.25 -20.90
C GLY A 839 37.11 -26.86 -22.20
N ASN A 840 37.62 -27.35 -23.33
CA ASN A 840 37.02 -27.07 -24.64
C ASN A 840 35.80 -27.97 -24.87
N LEU A 841 34.59 -27.40 -24.79
CA LEU A 841 33.33 -28.13 -24.92
C LEU A 841 32.62 -27.84 -26.25
N PRO A 842 31.99 -28.84 -26.89
CA PRO A 842 31.07 -28.60 -28.00
C PRO A 842 29.77 -27.94 -27.52
N LEU A 843 28.99 -27.38 -28.45
CA LEU A 843 27.64 -26.90 -28.15
C LEU A 843 26.77 -28.06 -27.65
N VAL A 844 26.20 -27.90 -26.45
CA VAL A 844 25.45 -28.96 -25.78
C VAL A 844 23.96 -28.80 -26.07
N GLU A 845 23.32 -29.82 -26.66
CA GLU A 845 21.87 -29.82 -26.86
C GLU A 845 21.10 -29.98 -25.53
N CYS A 846 20.74 -28.87 -24.91
CA CYS A 846 20.13 -28.87 -23.58
C CYS A 846 18.98 -27.85 -23.43
N TYR A 847 18.25 -27.97 -22.32
CA TYR A 847 17.30 -26.96 -21.86
C TYR A 847 18.03 -25.94 -21.00
N ALA A 848 18.55 -24.89 -21.64
CA ALA A 848 19.47 -23.98 -20.98
C ALA A 848 18.90 -23.22 -19.78
N SER A 849 17.60 -22.87 -19.77
CA SER A 849 16.95 -22.29 -18.57
C SER A 849 16.98 -23.24 -17.37
N SER A 850 16.75 -24.53 -17.64
CA SER A 850 16.80 -25.57 -16.61
C SER A 850 18.22 -25.79 -16.10
N LEU A 851 19.23 -25.82 -16.98
CA LEU A 851 20.63 -25.93 -16.54
C LEU A 851 21.12 -24.68 -15.79
N ASN A 852 20.73 -23.48 -16.20
CA ASN A 852 21.04 -22.26 -15.45
C ASN A 852 20.41 -22.27 -14.04
N GLN A 853 19.24 -22.89 -13.88
CA GLN A 853 18.64 -23.10 -12.57
C GLN A 853 19.47 -24.06 -11.69
N VAL A 854 20.07 -25.10 -12.29
CA VAL A 854 21.02 -25.99 -11.61
C VAL A 854 22.23 -25.19 -11.14
N PHE A 855 22.84 -24.38 -12.01
CA PHE A 855 24.00 -23.56 -11.65
C PHE A 855 23.68 -22.56 -10.54
N MET A 856 22.55 -21.86 -10.62
CA MET A 856 22.10 -20.93 -9.56
C MET A 856 21.93 -21.63 -8.21
N ASN A 857 21.33 -22.84 -8.19
CA ASN A 857 21.14 -23.59 -6.96
C ASN A 857 22.46 -24.07 -6.36
N LEU A 858 23.36 -24.64 -7.18
CA LEU A 858 24.61 -25.20 -6.70
C LEU A 858 25.61 -24.12 -6.29
N ILE A 859 25.81 -23.08 -7.11
CA ILE A 859 26.70 -21.95 -6.77
C ILE A 859 26.11 -21.16 -5.59
N GLY A 860 24.79 -20.99 -5.53
CA GLY A 860 24.12 -20.37 -4.38
C GLY A 860 24.35 -21.13 -3.08
N ASN A 861 24.22 -22.47 -3.10
CA ASN A 861 24.49 -23.31 -1.94
C ASN A 861 25.98 -23.30 -1.55
N ALA A 862 26.89 -23.24 -2.52
CA ALA A 862 28.33 -23.09 -2.26
C ALA A 862 28.63 -21.77 -1.54
N ILE A 863 28.04 -20.65 -1.98
CA ILE A 863 28.17 -19.35 -1.30
C ILE A 863 27.61 -19.41 0.13
N ASP A 864 26.43 -20.02 0.32
CA ASP A 864 25.82 -20.15 1.65
C ASP A 864 26.71 -20.97 2.61
N ALA A 865 27.33 -22.03 2.11
CA ALA A 865 28.25 -22.87 2.89
C ALA A 865 29.51 -22.11 3.32
N LEU A 866 29.97 -21.15 2.51
CA LEU A 866 31.10 -20.28 2.83
C LEU A 866 30.72 -19.20 3.86
N GLU A 867 29.53 -18.61 3.75
CA GLU A 867 29.04 -17.60 4.71
C GLU A 867 28.87 -18.18 6.14
N MET A 868 28.44 -19.44 6.26
CA MET A 868 28.30 -20.10 7.57
C MET A 868 29.63 -20.31 8.29
N VAL A 869 30.71 -20.58 7.57
CA VAL A 869 32.06 -20.76 8.13
C VAL A 869 32.63 -19.46 8.71
N GLU A 870 32.28 -18.31 8.11
CA GLU A 870 32.75 -17.00 8.58
C GLU A 870 32.06 -16.58 9.90
N ILE A 871 30.77 -16.90 10.05
CA ILE A 871 30.02 -16.69 11.31
C ILE A 871 30.60 -17.53 12.45
N GLU A 872 30.95 -18.80 12.21
CA GLU A 872 31.56 -19.68 13.21
C GLU A 872 32.98 -19.23 13.63
N ARG A 873 33.71 -18.54 12.74
CA ARG A 873 35.03 -17.95 13.05
C ARG A 873 34.92 -16.67 13.89
N VAL A 874 33.91 -15.82 13.66
CA VAL A 874 33.70 -14.57 14.41
C VAL A 874 33.16 -14.82 15.83
N VAL A 875 32.31 -15.84 16.02
CA VAL A 875 31.73 -16.17 17.34
C VAL A 875 32.76 -16.81 18.28
N ASN A 876 33.76 -17.52 17.77
CA ASN A 876 34.77 -18.20 18.61
C ASN A 876 35.78 -17.28 19.33
N VAL A 877 35.76 -15.95 19.08
CA VAL A 877 36.61 -14.99 19.81
C VAL A 877 35.91 -14.44 21.07
N ASN A 878 34.57 -14.53 21.16
CA ASN A 878 33.81 -14.03 22.29
C ASN A 878 32.84 -15.09 22.84
N SER A 879 33.20 -15.64 24.00
CA SER A 879 32.39 -16.40 24.97
C SER A 879 32.21 -17.92 24.74
N LEU A 880 32.67 -18.67 25.76
CA LEU A 880 32.19 -20.01 26.09
C LEU A 880 30.67 -19.97 26.30
N GLY A 881 29.96 -20.82 25.57
CA GLY A 881 28.58 -21.18 25.86
C GLY A 881 27.67 -21.03 24.65
N ILE A 882 27.37 -22.15 23.98
CA ILE A 882 26.02 -22.67 23.71
C ILE A 882 26.20 -23.95 22.89
N SER A 883 26.14 -25.08 23.60
CA SER A 883 25.87 -26.40 23.04
C SER A 883 24.35 -26.55 22.95
N ALA A 884 23.77 -26.54 21.75
CA ALA A 884 22.32 -26.75 21.60
C ALA A 884 21.85 -27.51 20.34
N ALA A 885 22.74 -28.12 19.54
CA ALA A 885 22.31 -28.91 18.37
C ALA A 885 22.69 -30.40 18.42
N ALA A 886 23.56 -30.83 19.33
CA ALA A 886 24.11 -32.20 19.34
C ALA A 886 23.42 -33.18 20.31
N THR A 887 22.43 -32.75 21.11
CA THR A 887 21.93 -33.59 22.23
C THR A 887 20.70 -34.45 21.90
N TYR A 888 20.08 -34.32 20.72
CA TYR A 888 18.79 -34.98 20.44
C TYR A 888 18.84 -36.29 19.63
N LEU A 889 20.01 -36.79 19.21
CA LEU A 889 20.11 -37.98 18.34
C LEU A 889 21.09 -39.07 18.83
N SER A 890 21.36 -39.18 20.13
CA SER A 890 22.24 -40.24 20.67
C SER A 890 21.53 -41.54 21.09
N SER A 891 20.26 -41.73 20.75
CA SER A 891 19.49 -42.91 21.19
C SER A 891 18.86 -43.68 20.04
N GLN A 892 19.69 -44.26 19.15
CA GLN A 892 19.35 -45.48 18.41
C GLN A 892 20.62 -46.11 17.83
N LYS A 893 21.08 -47.20 18.46
CA LYS A 893 22.05 -48.12 17.88
C LYS A 893 21.36 -48.88 16.73
N LEU A 894 21.80 -48.69 15.50
CA LEU A 894 21.62 -49.66 14.43
C LEU A 894 22.98 -49.99 13.82
N GLU A 895 23.35 -51.28 13.93
CA GLU A 895 24.46 -51.89 13.22
C GLU A 895 24.09 -52.01 11.74
N VAL A 896 24.91 -51.49 10.83
CA VAL A 896 24.86 -51.83 9.40
C VAL A 896 26.28 -52.00 8.88
N GLU A 897 26.47 -53.12 8.19
CA GLU A 897 27.71 -53.64 7.62
C GLU A 897 28.38 -52.68 6.62
N THR A 898 29.69 -52.55 6.76
CA THR A 898 30.58 -51.76 5.90
C THR A 898 30.84 -52.46 4.56
N VAL A 899 30.57 -51.76 3.45
CA VAL A 899 31.16 -52.07 2.13
C VAL A 899 32.32 -51.09 1.90
N ASP A 900 33.53 -51.64 1.83
CA ASP A 900 34.77 -50.91 1.54
C ASP A 900 34.79 -50.37 0.11
N ILE A 901 34.85 -49.04 -0.03
CA ILE A 901 35.30 -48.40 -1.27
C ILE A 901 36.53 -47.56 -0.94
N LYS A 902 37.69 -47.99 -1.45
CA LYS A 902 38.95 -47.25 -1.42
C LYS A 902 38.80 -45.94 -2.18
N VAL A 903 38.74 -44.81 -1.47
CA VAL A 903 38.85 -43.47 -2.06
C VAL A 903 40.27 -42.97 -1.84
N SER A 904 40.97 -42.71 -2.94
CA SER A 904 42.28 -42.09 -3.01
C SER A 904 42.24 -40.70 -2.36
N THR A 905 43.13 -40.47 -1.41
CA THR A 905 43.36 -39.19 -0.72
C THR A 905 44.03 -38.17 -1.63
N GLU A 906 43.27 -37.51 -2.50
CA GLU A 906 43.62 -36.20 -3.06
C GLU A 906 42.60 -35.17 -2.58
N ARG A 907 43.07 -34.09 -1.93
CA ARG A 907 42.22 -33.06 -1.34
C ARG A 907 41.46 -32.31 -2.44
N LEU A 908 40.16 -32.07 -2.24
CA LEU A 908 39.24 -31.49 -3.22
C LEU A 908 39.61 -30.05 -3.65
N ILE A 909 40.21 -29.24 -2.76
CA ILE A 909 40.77 -27.91 -3.07
C ILE A 909 42.07 -27.74 -2.25
N PRO A 910 43.19 -27.23 -2.81
CA PRO A 910 44.39 -26.92 -2.02
C PRO A 910 44.07 -25.86 -0.96
N ASN A 911 44.60 -26.03 0.27
CA ASN A 911 44.35 -25.13 1.43
C ASN A 911 44.63 -23.66 1.09
N LEU A 912 43.61 -22.95 0.64
CA LEU A 912 43.61 -21.49 0.47
C LEU A 912 42.92 -20.89 1.70
N PRO A 913 43.52 -19.86 2.34
CA PRO A 913 42.92 -19.21 3.51
C PRO A 913 41.66 -18.39 3.19
N SER A 914 41.44 -18.08 1.91
CA SER A 914 40.27 -17.37 1.37
C SER A 914 39.09 -18.32 1.08
N PRO A 915 37.83 -17.87 1.27
CA PRO A 915 36.65 -18.58 0.77
C PRO A 915 36.74 -18.72 -0.75
N CYS A 916 36.58 -19.94 -1.28
CA CYS A 916 36.84 -20.25 -2.69
C CYS A 916 35.79 -21.19 -3.27
N ILE A 917 35.36 -20.90 -4.51
CA ILE A 917 34.56 -21.80 -5.33
C ILE A 917 35.35 -22.11 -6.61
N ARG A 918 35.54 -23.40 -6.91
CA ARG A 918 36.21 -23.88 -8.12
C ARG A 918 35.18 -24.49 -9.07
N ILE A 919 35.19 -24.03 -10.32
CA ILE A 919 34.32 -24.54 -11.39
C ILE A 919 35.19 -25.13 -12.49
N ARG A 920 35.03 -26.42 -12.74
CA ARG A 920 35.76 -27.15 -13.78
C ARG A 920 34.78 -27.72 -14.81
N THR A 921 35.15 -27.66 -16.08
CA THR A 921 34.39 -28.34 -17.13
C THR A 921 35.32 -29.18 -18.00
N GLU A 922 34.88 -30.38 -18.37
CA GLU A 922 35.66 -31.29 -19.19
C GLU A 922 34.76 -32.17 -20.05
N LEU A 923 35.32 -32.69 -21.15
CA LEU A 923 34.67 -33.70 -21.97
C LEU A 923 35.12 -35.07 -21.44
N ILE A 924 34.22 -35.82 -20.81
CA ILE A 924 34.53 -37.10 -20.16
C ILE A 924 34.75 -38.19 -21.23
N ASP A 925 33.89 -38.20 -22.25
CA ASP A 925 33.98 -39.02 -23.45
C ASP A 925 33.37 -38.26 -24.65
N GLU A 926 33.41 -38.81 -25.87
CA GLU A 926 32.84 -38.15 -27.07
C GLU A 926 31.33 -37.86 -26.97
N LYS A 927 30.65 -38.35 -25.92
CA LYS A 927 29.21 -38.28 -25.74
C LYS A 927 28.80 -37.65 -24.42
N THR A 928 29.70 -37.10 -23.61
CA THR A 928 29.34 -36.64 -22.25
C THR A 928 30.19 -35.45 -21.81
N VAL A 929 29.50 -34.39 -21.38
CA VAL A 929 30.11 -33.20 -20.77
C VAL A 929 30.04 -33.29 -19.26
N GLY A 930 31.19 -33.15 -18.60
CA GLY A 930 31.34 -33.05 -17.15
C GLY A 930 31.45 -31.60 -16.68
N ILE A 931 30.72 -31.24 -15.62
CA ILE A 931 30.76 -29.93 -14.96
C ILE A 931 30.91 -30.18 -13.46
N CYS A 932 31.99 -29.70 -12.86
CA CYS A 932 32.29 -29.84 -11.44
C CYS A 932 32.21 -28.48 -10.76
N ILE A 933 31.50 -28.39 -9.63
CA ILE A 933 31.42 -27.18 -8.80
C ILE A 933 31.83 -27.57 -7.39
N ALA A 934 32.97 -27.06 -6.92
CA ALA A 934 33.53 -27.36 -5.61
C ALA A 934 33.64 -26.09 -4.74
N ASP A 935 33.39 -26.23 -3.45
CA ASP A 935 33.61 -25.20 -2.42
C ASP A 935 34.57 -25.70 -1.33
N ASN A 936 35.16 -24.76 -0.57
CA ASN A 936 35.97 -25.06 0.62
C ASN A 936 35.24 -24.72 1.94
N GLY A 937 33.90 -24.84 1.97
CA GLY A 937 33.05 -24.54 3.12
C GLY A 937 33.01 -25.65 4.19
N HIS A 938 31.97 -25.65 5.02
CA HIS A 938 31.86 -26.56 6.17
C HIS A 938 31.66 -28.04 5.82
N GLY A 939 31.30 -28.37 4.56
CA GLY A 939 31.03 -29.74 4.12
C GLY A 939 29.75 -30.35 4.72
N ILE A 940 29.29 -31.46 4.14
CA ILE A 940 28.04 -32.16 4.46
C ILE A 940 28.39 -33.47 5.18
N PRO A 941 27.83 -33.75 6.38
CA PRO A 941 28.00 -35.02 7.08
C PRO A 941 27.51 -36.22 6.25
N LYS A 942 28.23 -37.35 6.33
CA LYS A 942 27.93 -38.57 5.56
C LYS A 942 26.49 -39.08 5.73
N GLU A 943 25.94 -38.94 6.93
CA GLU A 943 24.56 -39.33 7.26
C GLU A 943 23.52 -38.52 6.49
N LEU A 944 23.82 -37.27 6.13
CA LEU A 944 22.89 -36.38 5.44
C LEU A 944 22.98 -36.49 3.92
N ILE A 945 24.09 -37.01 3.36
CA ILE A 945 24.32 -37.10 1.90
C ILE A 945 23.21 -37.91 1.20
N ALA A 946 22.71 -38.98 1.82
CA ALA A 946 21.62 -39.78 1.25
C ALA A 946 20.27 -39.01 1.15
N HIS A 947 20.14 -37.91 1.89
CA HIS A 947 18.90 -37.15 2.01
C HIS A 947 18.92 -35.79 1.29
N ILE A 948 20.08 -35.30 0.83
CA ILE A 948 20.20 -33.95 0.25
C ILE A 948 19.38 -33.74 -1.03
N PHE A 949 19.06 -34.83 -1.74
CA PHE A 949 18.22 -34.78 -2.94
C PHE A 949 16.74 -35.03 -2.66
N ASN A 950 16.38 -35.32 -1.40
CA ASN A 950 14.98 -35.48 -1.02
C ASN A 950 14.26 -34.12 -1.08
N PRO A 951 13.08 -34.03 -1.71
CA PRO A 951 12.30 -32.80 -1.71
C PRO A 951 12.04 -32.30 -0.30
N PHE A 952 12.15 -30.97 -0.11
CA PHE A 952 11.92 -30.25 1.16
C PHE A 952 12.97 -30.50 2.26
N PHE A 953 14.01 -31.29 2.00
CA PHE A 953 15.11 -31.45 2.93
C PHE A 953 15.97 -30.17 2.97
N THR A 954 16.12 -29.58 4.16
CA THR A 954 16.95 -28.38 4.35
C THR A 954 17.62 -28.40 5.72
N THR A 955 18.89 -28.02 5.75
CA THR A 955 19.67 -27.81 6.99
C THR A 955 19.64 -26.34 7.45
N LYS A 956 18.99 -25.45 6.67
CA LYS A 956 18.88 -24.01 6.96
C LYS A 956 17.75 -23.73 7.96
N PRO A 957 17.83 -22.66 8.78
CA PRO A 957 16.78 -22.26 9.71
C PRO A 957 15.43 -22.02 9.02
N VAL A 958 14.34 -22.16 9.78
CA VAL A 958 12.97 -21.94 9.29
C VAL A 958 12.85 -20.55 8.65
N GLY A 959 12.41 -20.50 7.38
CA GLY A 959 12.27 -19.26 6.62
C GLY A 959 13.47 -18.87 5.75
N ARG A 960 14.63 -19.54 5.85
CA ARG A 960 15.84 -19.25 5.03
C ARG A 960 16.12 -20.26 3.90
N GLY A 961 15.22 -21.19 3.63
CA GLY A 961 15.36 -22.13 2.51
C GLY A 961 14.12 -22.99 2.30
N THR A 962 13.81 -23.33 1.04
CA THR A 962 12.64 -24.16 0.67
C THR A 962 12.95 -25.66 0.67
N GLY A 963 14.22 -26.05 0.74
CA GLY A 963 14.66 -27.45 0.65
C GLY A 963 14.41 -28.10 -0.73
N LEU A 964 14.09 -27.31 -1.75
CA LEU A 964 13.74 -27.81 -3.10
C LEU A 964 14.88 -27.67 -4.13
N GLY A 965 15.90 -26.85 -3.85
CA GLY A 965 16.94 -26.51 -4.84
C GLY A 965 17.73 -27.73 -5.34
N LEU A 966 18.17 -28.60 -4.43
CA LEU A 966 18.95 -29.80 -4.80
C LEU A 966 18.08 -30.90 -5.42
N SER A 967 16.85 -31.09 -4.94
CA SER A 967 15.90 -32.05 -5.55
C SER A 967 15.52 -31.64 -6.97
N ILE A 968 15.31 -30.36 -7.22
CA ILE A 968 15.05 -29.82 -8.56
C ILE A 968 16.29 -29.97 -9.45
N SER A 969 17.48 -29.74 -8.90
CA SER A 969 18.72 -29.92 -9.65
C SER A 969 18.89 -31.39 -10.08
N TYR A 970 18.55 -32.33 -9.20
CA TYR A 970 18.53 -33.77 -9.52
C TYR A 970 17.50 -34.09 -10.60
N GLN A 971 16.26 -33.59 -10.50
CA GLN A 971 15.24 -33.78 -11.53
C GLN A 971 15.66 -33.22 -12.89
N ILE A 972 16.27 -32.03 -12.91
CA ILE A 972 16.73 -31.40 -14.15
C ILE A 972 17.86 -32.20 -14.78
N VAL A 973 18.88 -32.57 -14.03
CA VAL A 973 20.06 -33.27 -14.58
C VAL A 973 19.70 -34.72 -14.92
N VAL A 974 19.14 -35.47 -13.98
CA VAL A 974 18.92 -36.91 -14.11
C VAL A 974 17.64 -37.23 -14.88
N GLU A 975 16.50 -36.62 -14.54
CA GLU A 975 15.22 -36.97 -15.18
C GLU A 975 15.05 -36.26 -16.53
N LYS A 976 15.35 -34.95 -16.61
CA LYS A 976 15.10 -34.16 -17.82
C LYS A 976 16.22 -34.24 -18.87
N HIS A 977 17.48 -34.30 -18.44
CA HIS A 977 18.64 -34.38 -19.34
C HIS A 977 19.24 -35.79 -19.44
N GLN A 978 18.74 -36.77 -18.67
CA GLN A 978 19.28 -38.14 -18.65
C GLN A 978 20.77 -38.19 -18.30
N GLY A 979 21.20 -37.23 -17.48
CA GLY A 979 22.57 -37.07 -17.00
C GLY A 979 22.77 -37.65 -15.61
N VAL A 980 23.91 -37.31 -14.99
CA VAL A 980 24.28 -37.80 -13.65
C VAL A 980 24.63 -36.62 -12.74
N LEU A 981 24.09 -36.61 -11.51
CA LEU A 981 24.44 -35.63 -10.47
C LEU A 981 24.98 -36.36 -9.24
N LYS A 982 26.27 -36.17 -8.92
CA LYS A 982 26.93 -36.75 -7.74
C LYS A 982 27.34 -35.65 -6.77
N CYS A 983 27.39 -35.99 -5.48
CA CYS A 983 27.87 -35.11 -4.42
C CYS A 983 28.99 -35.83 -3.65
N ILE A 984 30.14 -35.18 -3.53
CA ILE A 984 31.29 -35.63 -2.76
C ILE A 984 31.54 -34.56 -1.71
N SER A 985 31.41 -34.90 -0.43
CA SER A 985 31.58 -33.93 0.64
C SER A 985 32.33 -34.51 1.81
N VAL A 986 33.22 -33.70 2.40
CA VAL A 986 33.98 -34.06 3.59
C VAL A 986 33.78 -32.94 4.61
N PRO A 987 33.23 -33.23 5.81
CA PRO A 987 33.08 -32.23 6.87
C PRO A 987 34.38 -31.49 7.15
N GLY A 988 34.32 -30.16 7.12
CA GLY A 988 35.45 -29.25 7.32
C GLY A 988 36.42 -29.10 6.13
N GLN A 989 36.16 -29.76 4.98
CA GLN A 989 36.99 -29.63 3.76
C GLN A 989 36.18 -29.17 2.53
N GLY A 990 34.87 -28.95 2.68
CA GLY A 990 33.99 -28.47 1.62
C GLY A 990 33.22 -29.58 0.87
N THR A 991 32.52 -29.16 -0.18
CA THR A 991 31.65 -30.02 -1.01
C THR A 991 31.96 -29.85 -2.48
N GLU A 992 31.90 -30.94 -3.24
CA GLU A 992 31.99 -30.96 -4.70
C GLU A 992 30.74 -31.63 -5.29
N PHE A 993 30.07 -30.92 -6.19
CA PHE A 993 29.00 -31.45 -7.02
C PHE A 993 29.52 -31.74 -8.42
N TRP A 994 29.21 -32.93 -8.92
CA TRP A 994 29.60 -33.41 -10.24
C TRP A 994 28.37 -33.62 -11.11
N ILE A 995 28.30 -32.90 -12.23
CA ILE A 995 27.20 -32.96 -13.20
C ILE A 995 27.73 -33.57 -14.51
N GLU A 996 27.06 -34.59 -15.03
CA GLU A 996 27.33 -35.19 -16.34
C GLU A 996 26.11 -34.96 -17.23
N ILE A 997 26.30 -34.38 -18.42
CA ILE A 997 25.24 -34.15 -19.41
C ILE A 997 25.60 -34.91 -20.70
N PRO A 998 24.76 -35.83 -21.18
CA PRO A 998 25.01 -36.54 -22.43
C PRO A 998 24.85 -35.60 -23.63
N LEU A 999 25.79 -35.71 -24.56
CA LEU A 999 25.76 -35.18 -25.92
C LEU A 999 25.06 -36.21 -26.81
N ASN A 1000 24.00 -35.78 -27.50
CA ASN A 1000 23.28 -36.63 -28.44
C ASN A 1000 24.05 -36.85 -29.74
#